data_AF-A0A1X7I385-F1
#
_entry.id   AF-A0A1X7I385-F1
#
_cell.length_a   1.000
_cell.length_b   1.000
_cell.length_c   1.000
_cell.angle_alpha   90.00
_cell.angle_beta   90.00
_cell.angle_gamma   90.00
#
_symmetry.space_group_name_H-M   'P 1'
#
loop_
_entity.id
_entity.type
_entity.pdbx_description
1 polymer ?
#
loop_
_entity_poly.entity_id
_entity_poly.type
_entity_poly.pdbx_seq_one_letter_code
_entity_poly.pdbx_strand_id
1 'polypeptide(L)'
;MTLAFKTAVLDLETTGFRSTDRVIEVGVVLLDENLAVEDTWQTLVQPDRDIDNSHVHGITASDLVGAPRFSGIAAELAALLDDRVLVAHNAPFDTRFLAAEFARLDIDLPAATAWSLCTRVLSRELLPGAPERLSECLTCVGVHNALPHAAVADAAATADLFRCLVTDHGARCDDVRPLLWPRPDLPPEPLRVRGRTETGHWFERLTASVPATGVAEVDSYRRLLRGALLDHHLSLSEIEQLVAEAETLGLSREEVMDIHLDYVRQLAVEAWADGVVTAAERTHLHDIAVQLAVSPTSVDELLAEPVYGEVEDYGLQPGDRVAFTGALTLGRDTWEQRARAAGLDVGGVTRGSVVLVAANPDSMSGKARKARDYGVPVVDETTFARMLSELIPVGEPEPEDTPDFSAVFPWLTSLGVQPAGPDDIAQAWLQRHRTVPLHELSPRLDPAEVPDSLPRTGNVVARWLNLYPRPLDASATQLADVPGFGRLRVHRTIVAVVHSALDAPPGDYLAMATEDIYLDDTEAGGGVAREVETLAEWLALTGTQPELPAEVPAAVRRALDTLAGDSYWSDPAADAIGRVRSEISRRIGSDPRDRDIYTGRIMGTRTLEEIGADHGVSRERIRQLETRLKRRLVEPDDTLHLVLDALPQRYGALAAVADLLRDLPALDTVLDVLAWLADAWEIRGDWFQRTGFDDDLAQALTDFADEFGVASLAAVADNLGVDKQVLAARLAGEVTVHGDHLLTRTRSAQDRAAALLAIEGEPLTGPSLVERLGEANPRTLYNAMGADPRIIRVGRDRWALAAWGLEEYSTLAEWIGQRVETGPVPLLRLLEEAQALGVAESSVRTYASSVEFQTVDGMVSRADEVQEIDADPDETPGLYRVNGDLHLLTTVTHDHLRGSGSGIPRGLAAALEVPVLEKKTLVSDLGDQTVSNGRSGATVGSIRRFLEAADIGEGERIWLQFTADGRFDVQRATPRRAGSGLAEVLNVTGLDTWFAPAEDALGRVNAAIGLDAGAPRRRTVSRFRHRRQDDIADLIADLITAL
;
A
#
# COMPACT_ATOMS: atom_id res chain seq x y z
N MET A 1 58.82 8.13 -7.03
CA MET A 1 59.19 7.18 -8.11
C MET A 1 58.71 7.82 -9.40
N THR A 2 59.55 7.91 -10.43
CA THR A 2 59.21 8.61 -11.69
C THR A 2 58.98 7.57 -12.78
N LEU A 3 57.84 7.60 -13.44
CA LEU A 3 57.53 6.77 -14.59
C LEU A 3 58.34 7.24 -15.82
N ALA A 4 58.54 6.35 -16.80
CA ALA A 4 59.27 6.69 -18.01
C ALA A 4 58.41 7.44 -19.06
N PHE A 5 57.17 7.75 -18.72
CA PHE A 5 56.15 8.31 -19.61
C PHE A 5 55.17 9.16 -18.81
N LYS A 6 54.45 10.03 -19.51
CA LYS A 6 53.32 10.78 -18.98
C LYS A 6 52.03 9.97 -19.11
N THR A 7 51.03 10.30 -18.29
CA THR A 7 49.77 9.57 -18.24
C THR A 7 48.58 10.48 -18.55
N ALA A 8 47.57 9.92 -19.20
CA ALA A 8 46.25 10.53 -19.31
C ALA A 8 45.23 9.58 -18.67
N VAL A 9 44.61 9.99 -17.58
CA VAL A 9 43.57 9.22 -16.90
C VAL A 9 42.23 9.60 -17.50
N LEU A 10 41.51 8.62 -18.04
CA LEU A 10 40.26 8.81 -18.78
C LEU A 10 39.13 8.08 -18.06
N ASP A 11 37.97 8.72 -18.04
CA ASP A 11 36.70 8.10 -17.74
C ASP A 11 35.65 8.63 -18.73
N LEU A 12 34.74 7.75 -19.16
CA LEU A 12 33.69 8.04 -20.14
C LEU A 12 32.32 7.68 -19.59
N GLU A 13 31.39 8.62 -19.69
CA GLU A 13 29.97 8.29 -19.61
C GLU A 13 29.42 8.02 -21.02
N THR A 14 28.56 7.02 -21.15
CA THR A 14 28.03 6.54 -22.43
C THR A 14 26.52 6.39 -22.38
N THR A 15 25.86 6.33 -23.54
CA THR A 15 24.42 6.03 -23.67
C THR A 15 24.06 4.57 -23.32
N GLY A 16 24.99 3.78 -22.78
CA GLY A 16 24.83 2.34 -22.52
C GLY A 16 26.11 1.52 -22.74
N PHE A 17 25.99 0.19 -22.64
CA PHE A 17 27.15 -0.74 -22.63
C PHE A 17 27.41 -1.47 -23.97
N ARG A 18 26.59 -1.28 -25.00
CA ARG A 18 26.68 -1.97 -26.30
C ARG A 18 27.70 -1.30 -27.20
N SER A 19 28.22 -2.03 -28.20
CA SER A 19 29.15 -1.48 -29.19
C SER A 19 28.55 -0.37 -30.08
N THR A 20 27.22 -0.30 -30.16
CA THR A 20 26.49 0.75 -30.89
C THR A 20 26.24 2.00 -30.05
N ASP A 21 26.49 1.95 -28.74
CA ASP A 21 26.29 3.08 -27.84
C ASP A 21 27.35 4.16 -28.06
N ARG A 22 27.04 5.37 -27.59
CA ARG A 22 27.79 6.59 -27.88
C ARG A 22 28.35 7.20 -26.61
N VAL A 23 29.47 7.91 -26.73
CA VAL A 23 30.04 8.70 -25.63
C VAL A 23 29.22 9.97 -25.43
N ILE A 24 28.94 10.32 -24.17
CA ILE A 24 28.13 11.50 -23.79
C ILE A 24 28.82 12.45 -22.80
N GLU A 25 29.84 11.99 -22.08
CA GLU A 25 30.74 12.85 -21.31
C GLU A 25 32.14 12.26 -21.34
N VAL A 26 33.14 13.14 -21.37
CA VAL A 26 34.55 12.77 -21.35
C VAL A 26 35.23 13.52 -20.22
N GLY A 27 35.90 12.79 -19.33
CA GLY A 27 36.75 13.34 -18.28
C GLY A 27 38.19 12.88 -18.47
N VAL A 28 39.13 13.83 -18.50
CA VAL A 28 40.57 13.55 -18.64
C VAL A 28 41.37 14.28 -17.57
N VAL A 29 42.22 13.55 -16.86
CA VAL A 29 43.23 14.10 -15.94
C VAL A 29 44.62 13.77 -16.46
N LEU A 30 45.40 14.79 -16.77
CA LEU A 30 46.76 14.65 -17.29
C LEU A 30 47.74 14.59 -16.12
N LEU A 31 48.62 13.59 -16.11
CA LEU A 31 49.67 13.43 -15.11
C LEU A 31 51.06 13.49 -15.75
N ASP A 32 51.99 14.14 -15.06
CA ASP A 32 53.42 14.13 -15.41
C ASP A 32 54.08 12.78 -15.09
N GLU A 33 55.39 12.67 -15.35
CA GLU A 33 56.14 11.44 -15.04
C GLU A 33 56.22 11.13 -13.53
N ASN A 34 55.89 12.10 -12.66
CA ASN A 34 55.86 11.95 -11.21
C ASN A 34 54.44 11.67 -10.68
N LEU A 35 53.46 11.47 -11.56
CA LEU A 35 52.05 11.29 -11.22
C LEU A 35 51.40 12.51 -10.56
N ALA A 36 51.98 13.69 -10.76
CA ALA A 36 51.39 14.97 -10.39
C ALA A 36 50.44 15.46 -11.49
N VAL A 37 49.31 16.05 -11.10
CA VAL A 37 48.32 16.58 -12.05
C VAL A 37 48.90 17.78 -12.79
N GLU A 38 48.99 17.69 -14.12
CA GLU A 38 49.39 18.78 -15.01
C GLU A 38 48.17 19.62 -15.42
N ASP A 39 47.07 18.97 -15.78
CA ASP A 39 45.85 19.62 -16.24
C ASP A 39 44.64 18.68 -16.14
N THR A 40 43.44 19.26 -16.20
CA THR A 40 42.17 18.54 -16.24
C THR A 40 41.30 19.08 -17.37
N TRP A 41 40.77 18.18 -18.18
CA TRP A 41 39.92 18.52 -19.32
C TRP A 41 38.62 17.74 -19.26
N GLN A 42 37.50 18.39 -19.60
CA GLN A 42 36.20 17.74 -19.61
C GLN A 42 35.26 18.39 -20.62
N THR A 43 34.34 17.58 -21.16
CA THR A 43 33.21 18.08 -21.95
C THR A 43 32.09 17.05 -22.01
N LEU A 44 30.86 17.54 -22.10
CA LEU A 44 29.71 16.82 -22.60
C LEU A 44 29.87 16.58 -24.12
N VAL A 45 29.25 15.51 -24.62
CA VAL A 45 29.30 15.09 -26.02
C VAL A 45 27.88 14.79 -26.50
N GLN A 46 27.44 15.38 -27.60
CA GLN A 46 26.14 15.10 -28.20
C GLN A 46 26.18 13.78 -28.99
N PRO A 47 25.42 12.74 -28.61
CA PRO A 47 25.46 11.43 -29.26
C PRO A 47 24.58 11.31 -30.51
N ASP A 48 23.77 12.34 -30.83
CA ASP A 48 22.74 12.35 -31.89
C ASP A 48 21.74 11.19 -31.77
N ARG A 49 21.43 10.77 -30.54
CA ARG A 49 20.46 9.71 -30.20
C ARG A 49 19.95 9.86 -28.76
N ASP A 50 18.95 9.06 -28.44
CA ASP A 50 18.38 8.98 -27.09
C ASP A 50 19.34 8.33 -26.08
N ILE A 51 19.17 8.71 -24.81
CA ILE A 51 19.99 8.32 -23.66
C ILE A 51 19.07 7.65 -22.65
N ASP A 52 18.97 6.32 -22.69
CA ASP A 52 18.03 5.56 -21.86
C ASP A 52 18.56 5.33 -20.42
N ASN A 53 19.80 5.75 -20.13
CA ASN A 53 20.50 5.50 -18.88
C ASN A 53 20.85 6.76 -18.06
N SER A 54 20.14 7.87 -18.27
CA SER A 54 20.34 9.14 -17.56
C SER A 54 20.33 9.00 -16.03
N HIS A 55 19.59 8.02 -15.48
CA HIS A 55 19.56 7.68 -14.05
C HIS A 55 20.90 7.16 -13.47
N VAL A 56 21.86 6.79 -14.33
CA VAL A 56 23.17 6.26 -13.90
C VAL A 56 24.18 7.40 -13.66
N HIS A 57 24.26 8.37 -14.57
CA HIS A 57 25.28 9.43 -14.58
C HIS A 57 24.71 10.86 -14.44
N GLY A 58 23.38 10.99 -14.41
CA GLY A 58 22.69 12.28 -14.26
C GLY A 58 22.90 13.24 -15.43
N ILE A 59 23.15 12.73 -16.64
CA ILE A 59 23.28 13.54 -17.87
C ILE A 59 21.99 13.36 -18.66
N THR A 60 21.24 14.44 -18.81
CA THR A 60 19.98 14.46 -19.54
C THR A 60 20.21 14.84 -21.00
N ALA A 61 19.24 14.55 -21.88
CA ALA A 61 19.29 15.01 -23.26
C ALA A 61 19.40 16.54 -23.36
N SER A 62 18.80 17.27 -22.41
CA SER A 62 18.85 18.73 -22.29
C SER A 62 20.26 19.26 -22.01
N ASP A 63 21.03 18.56 -21.18
CA ASP A 63 22.44 18.91 -20.91
C ASP A 63 23.28 18.86 -22.18
N LEU A 64 22.94 17.94 -23.09
CA LEU A 64 23.63 17.72 -24.36
C LEU A 64 23.14 18.63 -25.49
N VAL A 65 22.09 19.44 -25.29
CA VAL A 65 21.60 20.38 -26.30
C VAL A 65 22.66 21.45 -26.56
N GLY A 66 23.33 21.38 -27.71
CA GLY A 66 24.44 22.29 -28.03
C GLY A 66 25.77 21.91 -27.37
N ALA A 67 25.87 20.72 -26.77
CA ALA A 67 27.17 20.08 -26.53
C ALA A 67 27.82 19.72 -27.88
N PRO A 68 29.17 19.72 -27.96
CA PRO A 68 29.85 19.38 -29.19
C PRO A 68 29.62 17.90 -29.55
N ARG A 69 29.62 17.57 -30.84
CA ARG A 69 29.67 16.17 -31.28
C ARG A 69 31.07 15.60 -31.05
N PHE A 70 31.20 14.27 -31.03
CA PHE A 70 32.52 13.64 -30.92
C PHE A 70 33.49 14.10 -32.02
N SER A 71 32.99 14.27 -33.26
CA SER A 71 33.78 14.83 -34.38
C SER A 71 34.36 16.22 -34.09
N GLY A 72 33.65 17.03 -33.30
CA GLY A 72 34.07 18.38 -32.92
C GLY A 72 35.09 18.43 -31.78
N ILE A 73 35.29 17.33 -31.05
CA ILE A 73 36.28 17.25 -29.95
C ILE A 73 37.45 16.31 -30.25
N ALA A 74 37.32 15.43 -31.26
CA ALA A 74 38.27 14.35 -31.51
C ALA A 74 39.71 14.83 -31.75
N ALA A 75 39.90 15.96 -32.44
CA ALA A 75 41.22 16.52 -32.70
C ALA A 75 41.90 17.05 -31.43
N GLU A 76 41.13 17.70 -30.56
CA GLU A 76 41.61 18.23 -29.29
C GLU A 76 41.88 17.11 -28.28
N LEU A 77 40.94 16.15 -28.15
CA LEU A 77 41.11 14.96 -27.31
C LEU A 77 42.34 14.14 -27.75
N ALA A 78 42.50 13.89 -29.05
CA ALA A 78 43.69 13.20 -29.58
C ALA A 78 44.99 13.95 -29.22
N ALA A 79 45.00 15.28 -29.24
CA ALA A 79 46.16 16.06 -28.87
C ALA A 79 46.49 15.98 -27.36
N LEU A 80 45.47 15.87 -26.49
CA LEU A 80 45.64 15.70 -25.04
C LEU A 80 46.19 14.31 -24.69
N LEU A 81 45.74 13.28 -25.41
CA LEU A 81 46.14 11.88 -25.18
C LEU A 81 47.48 11.52 -25.85
N ASP A 82 47.96 12.35 -26.79
CA ASP A 82 49.21 12.16 -27.52
C ASP A 82 50.43 12.10 -26.60
N ASP A 83 51.37 11.20 -26.89
CA ASP A 83 52.59 10.96 -26.09
C ASP A 83 52.32 10.59 -24.61
N ARG A 84 51.11 10.10 -24.29
CA ARG A 84 50.72 9.62 -22.96
C ARG A 84 50.22 8.17 -22.98
N VAL A 85 50.46 7.45 -21.89
CA VAL A 85 49.80 6.16 -21.62
C VAL A 85 48.40 6.43 -21.08
N LEU A 86 47.39 5.82 -21.68
CA LEU A 86 46.01 5.95 -21.20
C LEU A 86 45.81 5.09 -19.95
N VAL A 87 45.21 5.64 -18.90
CA VAL A 87 44.83 4.91 -17.68
C VAL A 87 43.33 5.07 -17.46
N ALA A 88 42.63 3.99 -17.14
CA ALA A 88 41.20 4.05 -16.80
C ALA A 88 40.80 2.95 -15.81
N HIS A 89 39.72 3.18 -15.06
CA HIS A 89 39.18 2.17 -14.15
C HIS A 89 38.17 1.31 -14.91
N ASN A 90 38.63 0.13 -15.35
CA ASN A 90 37.98 -0.70 -16.38
C ASN A 90 38.30 -0.29 -17.84
N ALA A 91 39.56 0.04 -18.11
CA ALA A 91 40.05 0.46 -19.43
C ALA A 91 39.52 -0.32 -20.67
N PRO A 92 39.25 -1.64 -20.65
CA PRO A 92 38.62 -2.31 -21.79
C PRO A 92 37.26 -1.72 -22.21
N PHE A 93 36.53 -1.11 -21.29
CA PHE A 93 35.29 -0.39 -21.56
C PHE A 93 35.58 0.92 -22.28
N ASP A 94 36.33 1.83 -21.67
CA ASP A 94 36.60 3.18 -22.19
C ASP A 94 37.31 3.13 -23.54
N THR A 95 38.34 2.29 -23.65
CA THR A 95 39.12 2.16 -24.89
C THR A 95 38.30 1.61 -26.05
N ARG A 96 37.31 0.76 -25.78
CA ARG A 96 36.41 0.25 -26.82
C ARG A 96 35.46 1.33 -27.32
N PHE A 97 34.91 2.16 -26.41
CA PHE A 97 34.06 3.28 -26.80
C PHE A 97 34.85 4.35 -27.54
N LEU A 98 36.06 4.67 -27.07
CA LEU A 98 36.96 5.59 -27.74
C LEU A 98 37.33 5.08 -29.14
N ALA A 99 37.71 3.81 -29.29
CA ALA A 99 37.98 3.20 -30.59
C ALA A 99 36.75 3.21 -31.51
N ALA A 100 35.54 2.99 -30.98
CA ALA A 100 34.31 3.05 -31.76
C ALA A 100 34.00 4.48 -32.25
N GLU A 101 34.21 5.50 -31.42
CA GLU A 101 34.01 6.90 -31.84
C GLU A 101 35.05 7.35 -32.86
N PHE A 102 36.32 6.96 -32.74
CA PHE A 102 37.34 7.23 -33.76
C PHE A 102 37.08 6.44 -35.06
N ALA A 103 36.60 5.20 -34.98
CA ALA A 103 36.24 4.41 -36.16
C ALA A 103 35.09 5.05 -36.96
N ARG A 104 34.16 5.76 -36.30
CA ARG A 104 33.11 6.56 -36.97
C ARG A 104 33.65 7.78 -37.72
N LEU A 105 34.90 8.16 -37.47
CA LEU A 105 35.65 9.19 -38.20
C LEU A 105 36.63 8.57 -39.22
N ASP A 106 36.46 7.29 -39.56
CA ASP A 106 37.34 6.52 -40.44
C ASP A 106 38.80 6.41 -39.92
N ILE A 107 38.96 6.38 -38.59
CA ILE A 107 40.25 6.26 -37.91
C ILE A 107 40.26 4.99 -37.05
N ASP A 108 41.06 4.00 -37.46
CA ASP A 108 41.24 2.77 -36.69
C ASP A 108 42.38 2.93 -35.67
N LEU A 109 42.05 2.76 -34.38
CA LEU A 109 43.05 2.69 -33.32
C LEU A 109 43.61 1.26 -33.19
N PRO A 110 44.92 1.10 -32.89
CA PRO A 110 45.49 -0.22 -32.63
C PRO A 110 44.95 -0.82 -31.32
N ALA A 111 45.16 -2.12 -31.12
CA ALA A 111 44.64 -2.84 -29.95
C ALA A 111 45.04 -2.17 -28.61
N ALA A 112 44.05 -1.89 -27.77
CA ALA A 112 44.17 -1.11 -26.54
C ALA A 112 45.19 -1.64 -25.53
N THR A 113 45.44 -2.96 -25.53
CA THR A 113 46.34 -3.61 -24.58
C THR A 113 47.80 -3.17 -24.71
N ALA A 114 48.19 -2.54 -25.83
CA ALA A 114 49.54 -2.05 -26.05
C ALA A 114 49.79 -0.63 -25.50
N TRP A 115 48.73 0.15 -25.26
CA TRP A 115 48.83 1.58 -24.97
C TRP A 115 47.93 2.08 -23.83
N SER A 116 47.21 1.18 -23.16
CA SER A 116 46.37 1.49 -22.00
C SER A 116 46.65 0.60 -20.80
N LEU A 117 46.42 1.13 -19.60
CA LEU A 117 46.50 0.44 -18.32
C LEU A 117 45.14 0.48 -17.61
N CYS A 118 44.80 -0.63 -16.96
CA CYS A 118 43.54 -0.78 -16.26
C CYS A 118 43.76 -0.79 -14.74
N THR A 119 43.33 0.25 -14.03
CA THR A 119 43.50 0.31 -12.57
C THR A 119 42.71 -0.77 -11.86
N ARG A 120 41.57 -1.22 -12.41
CA ARG A 120 40.84 -2.41 -11.88
C ARG A 120 41.70 -3.67 -11.89
N VAL A 121 42.49 -3.91 -12.95
CA VAL A 121 43.38 -5.07 -13.02
C VAL A 121 44.51 -4.94 -11.99
N LEU A 122 45.12 -3.76 -11.92
CA LEU A 122 46.18 -3.46 -10.95
C LEU A 122 45.67 -3.56 -9.51
N SER A 123 44.51 -3.00 -9.20
CA SER A 123 43.87 -3.08 -7.88
C SER A 123 43.57 -4.52 -7.49
N ARG A 124 43.05 -5.33 -8.43
CA ARG A 124 42.74 -6.73 -8.17
C ARG A 124 44.00 -7.55 -7.84
N GLU A 125 45.14 -7.19 -8.44
CA GLU A 125 46.43 -7.83 -8.20
C GLU A 125 47.11 -7.34 -6.91
N LEU A 126 46.98 -6.05 -6.59
CA LEU A 126 47.84 -5.37 -5.60
C LEU A 126 47.12 -4.96 -4.30
N LEU A 127 45.80 -4.84 -4.30
CA LEU A 127 45.01 -4.44 -3.13
C LEU A 127 44.39 -5.65 -2.42
N PRO A 128 44.29 -5.61 -1.08
CA PRO A 128 43.72 -6.70 -0.30
C PRO A 128 42.23 -6.91 -0.62
N GLY A 129 41.82 -8.17 -0.76
CA GLY A 129 40.44 -8.52 -1.09
C GLY A 129 40.11 -8.44 -2.58
N ALA A 130 41.10 -8.13 -3.44
CA ALA A 130 40.96 -8.11 -4.89
C ALA A 130 39.76 -7.26 -5.38
N PRO A 131 39.62 -6.00 -4.91
CA PRO A 131 38.46 -5.16 -5.19
C PRO A 131 38.34 -4.87 -6.69
N GLU A 132 37.11 -4.86 -7.19
CA GLU A 132 36.85 -4.71 -8.63
C GLU A 132 36.13 -3.42 -9.00
N ARG A 133 35.43 -2.79 -8.06
CA ARG A 133 34.74 -1.51 -8.27
C ARG A 133 35.62 -0.34 -7.85
N LEU A 134 35.45 0.82 -8.49
CA LEU A 134 36.24 2.02 -8.19
C LEU A 134 36.08 2.41 -6.72
N SER A 135 34.83 2.46 -6.23
CA SER A 135 34.53 2.79 -4.83
C SER A 135 35.19 1.84 -3.82
N GLU A 136 35.23 0.55 -4.11
CA GLU A 136 35.89 -0.46 -3.26
C GLU A 136 37.41 -0.24 -3.25
N CYS A 137 38.01 0.03 -4.43
CA CYS A 137 39.43 0.31 -4.55
C CYS A 137 39.83 1.59 -3.81
N LEU A 138 39.05 2.67 -3.97
CA LEU A 138 39.25 3.95 -3.29
C LEU A 138 39.16 3.79 -1.77
N THR A 139 38.19 3.01 -1.30
CA THR A 139 38.06 2.69 0.14
C THR A 139 39.29 1.95 0.65
N CYS A 140 39.84 1.00 -0.12
CA CYS A 140 41.06 0.28 0.27
C CYS A 140 42.29 1.18 0.41
N VAL A 141 42.38 2.26 -0.36
CA VAL A 141 43.50 3.21 -0.33
C VAL A 141 43.21 4.50 0.46
N GLY A 142 42.01 4.62 1.05
CA GLY A 142 41.60 5.78 1.85
C GLY A 142 41.38 7.06 1.04
N VAL A 143 41.05 6.95 -0.25
CA VAL A 143 40.71 8.08 -1.13
C VAL A 143 39.19 8.23 -1.21
N HIS A 144 38.69 9.46 -1.28
CA HIS A 144 37.26 9.76 -1.37
C HIS A 144 36.91 10.39 -2.71
N ASN A 145 35.77 9.99 -3.29
CA ASN A 145 35.19 10.61 -4.49
C ASN A 145 33.91 11.35 -4.09
N ALA A 146 33.94 12.68 -4.17
CA ALA A 146 32.86 13.54 -3.72
C ALA A 146 31.67 13.61 -4.69
N LEU A 147 31.87 13.23 -5.97
CA LEU A 147 30.84 13.27 -7.01
C LEU A 147 30.95 12.03 -7.92
N PRO A 148 30.56 10.84 -7.44
CA PRO A 148 30.56 9.62 -8.26
C PRO A 148 29.68 9.78 -9.50
N HIS A 149 30.08 9.17 -10.63
CA HIS A 149 29.34 9.20 -11.91
C HIS A 149 29.32 10.57 -12.61
N ALA A 150 30.34 11.39 -12.32
CA ALA A 150 30.75 12.49 -13.16
C ALA A 150 32.13 12.15 -13.74
N ALA A 151 32.27 12.14 -15.07
CA ALA A 151 33.45 11.57 -15.72
C ALA A 151 34.77 12.19 -15.23
N VAL A 152 34.81 13.51 -15.02
CA VAL A 152 36.02 14.18 -14.53
C VAL A 152 36.36 13.84 -13.07
N ALA A 153 35.35 13.61 -12.23
CA ALA A 153 35.53 13.27 -10.82
C ALA A 153 35.99 11.82 -10.68
N ASP A 154 35.42 10.91 -11.47
CA ASP A 154 35.82 9.50 -11.53
C ASP A 154 37.23 9.35 -12.14
N ALA A 155 37.59 10.14 -13.15
CA ALA A 155 38.95 10.22 -13.67
C ALA A 155 39.96 10.75 -12.63
N ALA A 156 39.60 11.78 -11.85
CA ALA A 156 40.45 12.30 -10.78
C ALA A 156 40.66 11.29 -9.65
N ALA A 157 39.58 10.63 -9.21
CA ALA A 157 39.67 9.58 -8.20
C ALA A 157 40.48 8.37 -8.71
N THR A 158 40.34 8.03 -10.00
CA THR A 158 41.15 7.00 -10.65
C THR A 158 42.63 7.39 -10.72
N ALA A 159 42.93 8.68 -10.93
CA ALA A 159 44.30 9.18 -10.91
C ALA A 159 44.94 9.05 -9.53
N ASP A 160 44.19 9.37 -8.48
CA ASP A 160 44.64 9.20 -7.10
C ASP A 160 44.84 7.72 -6.75
N LEU A 161 43.91 6.85 -7.15
CA LEU A 161 44.06 5.41 -7.01
C LEU A 161 45.30 4.89 -7.74
N PHE A 162 45.51 5.30 -9.01
CA PHE A 162 46.67 4.88 -9.79
C PHE A 162 47.97 5.34 -9.13
N ARG A 163 47.99 6.56 -8.58
CA ARG A 163 49.13 7.07 -7.81
C ARG A 163 49.45 6.15 -6.64
N CYS A 164 48.45 5.83 -5.80
CA CYS A 164 48.62 4.91 -4.67
C CYS A 164 49.09 3.52 -5.11
N LEU A 165 48.52 2.96 -6.19
CA LEU A 165 48.92 1.65 -6.72
C LEU A 165 50.40 1.62 -7.14
N VAL A 166 50.90 2.70 -7.76
CA VAL A 166 52.30 2.79 -8.18
C VAL A 166 53.23 3.10 -7.02
N THR A 167 52.90 4.06 -6.16
CA THR A 167 53.81 4.54 -5.11
C THR A 167 53.83 3.64 -3.88
N ASP A 168 52.67 3.12 -3.48
CA ASP A 168 52.50 2.47 -2.18
C ASP A 168 52.36 0.96 -2.34
N HIS A 169 51.87 0.49 -3.49
CA HIS A 169 51.65 -0.94 -3.78
C HIS A 169 52.55 -1.51 -4.88
N GLY A 170 53.45 -0.72 -5.47
CA GLY A 170 54.52 -1.20 -6.36
C GLY A 170 54.06 -1.71 -7.73
N ALA A 171 52.96 -1.16 -8.28
CA ALA A 171 52.47 -1.51 -9.62
C ALA A 171 53.56 -1.33 -10.70
N ARG A 172 53.77 -2.38 -11.52
CA ARG A 172 54.70 -2.34 -12.66
C ARG A 172 53.97 -1.92 -13.93
N CYS A 173 54.55 -0.99 -14.68
CA CYS A 173 53.95 -0.42 -15.88
C CYS A 173 54.87 -0.52 -17.11
N ASP A 174 55.78 -1.50 -17.14
CA ASP A 174 56.90 -1.55 -18.09
C ASP A 174 56.51 -2.02 -19.50
N ASP A 175 55.35 -2.65 -19.66
CA ASP A 175 54.91 -3.31 -20.89
C ASP A 175 53.97 -2.46 -21.79
N VAL A 176 53.71 -1.21 -21.40
CA VAL A 176 52.86 -0.28 -22.16
C VAL A 176 53.66 0.86 -22.75
N ARG A 177 53.22 1.38 -23.90
CA ARG A 177 53.82 2.55 -24.55
C ARG A 177 52.73 3.53 -24.97
N PRO A 178 52.99 4.85 -24.93
CA PRO A 178 52.06 5.83 -25.48
C PRO A 178 51.67 5.52 -26.92
N LEU A 179 50.40 5.73 -27.24
CA LEU A 179 49.94 5.72 -28.62
C LEU A 179 50.29 7.05 -29.29
N LEU A 180 50.70 7.01 -30.55
CA LEU A 180 50.73 8.20 -31.40
C LEU A 180 49.31 8.44 -31.91
N TRP A 181 48.64 9.47 -31.39
CA TRP A 181 47.22 9.65 -31.65
C TRP A 181 46.99 10.30 -33.02
N PRO A 182 46.23 9.65 -33.93
CA PRO A 182 45.86 10.24 -35.21
C PRO A 182 44.95 11.46 -34.96
N ARG A 183 45.39 12.63 -35.42
CA ARG A 183 44.62 13.87 -35.27
C ARG A 183 43.76 14.09 -36.51
N PRO A 184 42.42 13.95 -36.42
CA PRO A 184 41.55 14.27 -37.54
C PRO A 184 41.61 15.76 -37.88
N ASP A 185 41.62 16.09 -39.18
CA ASP A 185 41.54 17.48 -39.66
C ASP A 185 40.05 17.91 -39.71
N LEU A 186 39.48 18.11 -38.52
CA LEU A 186 38.09 18.51 -38.31
C LEU A 186 38.02 19.83 -37.54
N PRO A 187 37.05 20.71 -37.85
CA PRO A 187 36.90 21.97 -37.13
C PRO A 187 36.47 21.70 -35.68
N PRO A 188 37.12 22.33 -34.68
CA PRO A 188 36.73 22.15 -33.29
C PRO A 188 35.36 22.79 -33.02
N GLU A 189 34.56 22.12 -32.22
CA GLU A 189 33.30 22.65 -31.68
C GLU A 189 33.52 23.16 -30.25
N PRO A 190 32.80 24.21 -29.81
CA PRO A 190 32.97 24.76 -28.48
C PRO A 190 32.63 23.72 -27.42
N LEU A 191 33.57 23.48 -26.50
CA LEU A 191 33.38 22.56 -25.38
C LEU A 191 32.28 23.04 -24.46
N ARG A 192 31.56 22.08 -23.89
CA ARG A 192 30.50 22.35 -22.94
C ARG A 192 30.72 21.51 -21.71
N VAL A 193 30.91 22.16 -20.57
CA VAL A 193 31.03 21.49 -19.28
C VAL A 193 29.67 21.43 -18.62
N ARG A 194 29.41 20.37 -17.85
CA ARG A 194 28.22 20.25 -17.00
C ARG A 194 28.08 21.52 -16.15
N GLY A 195 26.98 22.27 -16.36
CA GLY A 195 26.73 23.52 -15.66
C GLY A 195 26.40 23.25 -14.20
N ARG A 196 27.22 23.75 -13.26
CA ARG A 196 26.73 23.98 -11.90
C ARG A 196 25.74 25.13 -11.95
N THR A 197 24.47 24.81 -12.14
CA THR A 197 23.39 25.74 -11.84
C THR A 197 23.28 25.79 -10.33
N GLU A 198 23.65 26.91 -9.71
CA GLU A 198 23.51 27.17 -8.27
C GLU A 198 22.06 27.12 -7.76
N THR A 199 21.09 26.77 -8.62
CA THR A 199 19.73 26.37 -8.27
C THR A 199 19.62 24.91 -7.80
N GLY A 200 20.63 24.05 -7.96
CA GLY A 200 20.53 22.63 -7.57
C GLY A 200 20.30 22.39 -6.07
N HIS A 201 20.77 23.31 -5.21
CA HIS A 201 20.67 23.11 -3.76
C HIS A 201 19.26 23.29 -3.21
N TRP A 202 18.35 24.04 -3.85
CA TRP A 202 17.02 24.24 -3.29
C TRP A 202 16.16 22.97 -3.45
N PHE A 203 16.09 22.38 -4.65
CA PHE A 203 15.23 21.23 -4.96
C PHE A 203 15.75 19.91 -4.37
N GLU A 204 17.07 19.71 -4.35
CA GLU A 204 17.68 18.56 -3.67
C GLU A 204 17.46 18.59 -2.16
N ARG A 205 17.43 19.79 -1.53
CA ARG A 205 17.03 19.97 -0.12
C ARG A 205 15.54 19.77 0.08
N LEU A 206 14.69 20.33 -0.80
CA LEU A 206 13.22 20.25 -0.76
C LEU A 206 12.72 18.80 -0.82
N THR A 207 13.32 17.99 -1.71
CA THR A 207 12.94 16.58 -1.88
C THR A 207 13.54 15.68 -0.80
N ALA A 208 14.65 16.08 -0.16
CA ALA A 208 15.26 15.36 0.95
C ALA A 208 14.51 15.52 2.27
N SER A 209 13.76 16.61 2.44
CA SER A 209 13.03 16.93 3.67
C SER A 209 11.58 16.42 3.69
N VAL A 210 11.08 15.81 2.60
CA VAL A 210 9.73 15.24 2.55
C VAL A 210 9.62 14.04 3.50
N PRO A 211 8.78 14.10 4.55
CA PRO A 211 8.65 13.02 5.53
C PRO A 211 8.05 11.75 4.94
N ALA A 212 8.44 10.60 5.48
CA ALA A 212 7.77 9.33 5.18
C ALA A 212 6.33 9.33 5.69
N THR A 213 5.41 8.78 4.90
CA THR A 213 3.99 8.64 5.24
C THR A 213 3.74 7.51 6.24
N GLY A 214 4.71 6.59 6.40
CA GLY A 214 4.58 5.42 7.26
C GLY A 214 3.92 4.23 6.57
N VAL A 215 3.56 4.37 5.29
CA VAL A 215 3.01 3.30 4.44
C VAL A 215 4.09 2.91 3.43
N ALA A 216 4.58 1.68 3.52
CA ALA A 216 5.79 1.23 2.81
C ALA A 216 5.68 1.34 1.28
N GLU A 217 4.49 1.08 0.75
CA GLU A 217 4.14 1.15 -0.66
C GLU A 217 4.16 2.61 -1.15
N VAL A 218 3.50 3.51 -0.43
CA VAL A 218 3.48 4.95 -0.72
C VAL A 218 4.89 5.55 -0.61
N ASP A 219 5.65 5.17 0.41
CA ASP A 219 7.03 5.65 0.60
C ASP A 219 7.99 5.07 -0.44
N SER A 220 7.71 3.90 -1.00
CA SER A 220 8.48 3.34 -2.12
C SER A 220 8.19 4.06 -3.43
N TYR A 221 6.92 4.29 -3.72
CA TYR A 221 6.49 5.05 -4.88
C TYR A 221 7.04 6.49 -4.85
N ARG A 222 6.96 7.18 -3.70
CA ARG A 222 7.51 8.53 -3.51
C ARG A 222 9.02 8.59 -3.68
N ARG A 223 9.77 7.54 -3.31
CA ARG A 223 11.22 7.47 -3.54
C ARG A 223 11.54 7.40 -5.03
N LEU A 224 10.77 6.65 -5.81
CA LEU A 224 10.93 6.59 -7.26
C LEU A 224 10.51 7.92 -7.92
N LEU A 225 9.38 8.48 -7.49
CA LEU A 225 8.88 9.79 -7.93
C LEU A 225 9.90 10.91 -7.70
N ARG A 226 10.52 10.91 -6.52
CA ARG A 226 11.61 11.83 -6.19
C ARG A 226 12.79 11.70 -7.14
N GLY A 227 13.21 10.47 -7.44
CA GLY A 227 14.32 10.21 -8.36
C GLY A 227 14.01 10.71 -9.78
N ALA A 228 12.79 10.47 -10.25
CA ALA A 228 12.32 10.88 -11.57
C ALA A 228 12.10 12.41 -11.73
N LEU A 229 11.99 13.16 -10.63
CA LEU A 229 11.80 14.61 -10.66
C LEU A 229 13.09 15.41 -10.42
N LEU A 230 14.24 14.76 -10.22
CA LEU A 230 15.51 15.41 -9.90
C LEU A 230 15.97 16.43 -10.96
N ASP A 231 15.59 16.23 -12.21
CA ASP A 231 15.90 17.11 -13.35
C ASP A 231 14.76 18.08 -13.72
N HIS A 232 13.71 18.13 -12.88
CA HIS A 232 12.50 18.92 -13.07
C HIS A 232 11.64 18.54 -14.30
N HIS A 233 11.88 17.39 -14.94
CA HIS A 233 11.10 16.95 -16.10
C HIS A 233 10.86 15.42 -16.19
N LEU A 234 9.60 14.97 -16.09
CA LEU A 234 9.23 13.58 -16.31
C LEU A 234 9.23 13.21 -17.80
N SER A 235 10.19 12.38 -18.19
CA SER A 235 10.20 11.74 -19.51
C SER A 235 9.10 10.67 -19.63
N LEU A 236 8.72 10.32 -20.86
CA LEU A 236 7.77 9.23 -21.13
C LEU A 236 8.23 7.90 -20.51
N SER A 237 9.53 7.61 -20.50
CA SER A 237 10.11 6.42 -19.88
C SER A 237 10.04 6.44 -18.35
N GLU A 238 10.17 7.60 -17.72
CA GLU A 238 9.99 7.74 -16.26
C GLU A 238 8.52 7.64 -15.87
N ILE A 239 7.62 8.18 -16.71
CA ILE A 239 6.17 7.98 -16.55
C ILE A 239 5.83 6.48 -16.67
N GLU A 240 6.40 5.76 -17.63
CA GLU A 240 6.23 4.31 -17.77
C GLU A 240 6.81 3.53 -16.57
N GLN A 241 7.95 3.95 -16.01
CA GLN A 241 8.54 3.35 -14.81
C GLN A 241 7.71 3.63 -13.56
N LEU A 242 7.17 4.84 -13.40
CA LEU A 242 6.26 5.20 -12.32
C LEU A 242 4.96 4.40 -12.44
N VAL A 243 4.41 4.23 -13.64
CA VAL A 243 3.23 3.38 -13.85
C VAL A 243 3.52 1.92 -13.50
N ALA A 244 4.65 1.37 -13.95
CA ALA A 244 5.06 0.00 -13.65
C ALA A 244 5.34 -0.25 -12.17
N GLU A 245 5.93 0.72 -11.46
CA GLU A 245 6.17 0.64 -10.02
C GLU A 245 4.86 0.77 -9.22
N ALA A 246 3.94 1.65 -9.64
CA ALA A 246 2.60 1.74 -9.04
C ALA A 246 1.84 0.41 -9.16
N GLU A 247 1.89 -0.23 -10.34
CA GLU A 247 1.31 -1.56 -10.57
C GLU A 247 1.99 -2.63 -9.70
N THR A 248 3.32 -2.58 -9.56
CA THR A 248 4.09 -3.53 -8.73
C THR A 248 3.78 -3.38 -7.25
N LEU A 249 3.50 -2.15 -6.79
CA LEU A 249 3.15 -1.83 -5.41
C LEU A 249 1.63 -1.95 -5.14
N GLY A 250 0.82 -2.23 -6.16
CA GLY A 250 -0.63 -2.38 -6.03
C GLY A 250 -1.38 -1.07 -5.80
N LEU A 251 -0.80 0.07 -6.17
CA LEU A 251 -1.41 1.40 -6.03
C LEU A 251 -2.37 1.66 -7.19
N SER A 252 -3.61 2.04 -6.89
CA SER A 252 -4.58 2.45 -7.90
C SER A 252 -4.21 3.81 -8.52
N ARG A 253 -4.78 4.10 -9.69
CA ARG A 253 -4.58 5.39 -10.37
C ARG A 253 -5.04 6.58 -9.52
N GLU A 254 -6.10 6.43 -8.74
CA GLU A 254 -6.61 7.47 -7.84
C GLU A 254 -5.64 7.73 -6.68
N GLU A 255 -5.12 6.67 -6.06
CA GLU A 255 -4.10 6.77 -5.00
C GLU A 255 -2.79 7.39 -5.52
N VAL A 256 -2.38 7.07 -6.74
CA VAL A 256 -1.21 7.70 -7.37
C VAL A 256 -1.41 9.20 -7.59
N MET A 257 -2.60 9.64 -8.02
CA MET A 257 -2.92 11.06 -8.17
C MET A 257 -2.99 11.79 -6.83
N ASP A 258 -3.50 11.14 -5.79
CA ASP A 258 -3.47 11.67 -4.42
C ASP A 258 -2.03 11.80 -3.89
N ILE A 259 -1.17 10.82 -4.17
CA ILE A 259 0.25 10.87 -3.82
C ILE A 259 0.94 12.02 -4.56
N HIS A 260 0.66 12.21 -5.85
CA HIS A 260 1.22 13.31 -6.64
C HIS A 260 0.77 14.68 -6.12
N LEU A 261 -0.53 14.84 -5.81
CA LEU A 261 -1.07 16.07 -5.26
C LEU A 261 -0.49 16.39 -3.89
N ASP A 262 -0.34 15.40 -3.00
CA ASP A 262 0.28 15.57 -1.70
C ASP A 262 1.77 15.89 -1.81
N TYR A 263 2.48 15.26 -2.75
CA TYR A 263 3.88 15.55 -3.05
C TYR A 263 4.08 16.99 -3.51
N VAL A 264 3.25 17.47 -4.45
CA VAL A 264 3.28 18.88 -4.92
C VAL A 264 2.94 19.86 -3.80
N ARG A 265 1.99 19.54 -2.91
CA ARG A 265 1.68 20.35 -1.72
C ARG A 265 2.86 20.46 -0.78
N GLN A 266 3.57 19.35 -0.51
CA GLN A 266 4.77 19.33 0.34
C GLN A 266 5.90 20.18 -0.26
N LEU A 267 6.11 20.11 -1.58
CA LEU A 267 7.10 20.94 -2.26
C LEU A 267 6.72 22.44 -2.20
N ALA A 268 5.44 22.78 -2.34
CA ALA A 268 4.97 24.17 -2.21
C ALA A 268 5.14 24.73 -0.79
N VAL A 269 4.90 23.92 0.25
CA VAL A 269 5.12 24.31 1.66
C VAL A 269 6.60 24.53 1.96
N GLU A 270 7.47 23.65 1.47
CA GLU A 270 8.92 23.79 1.65
C GLU A 270 9.50 24.95 0.79
N ALA A 271 8.90 25.29 -0.36
CA ALA A 271 9.26 26.49 -1.11
C ALA A 271 8.94 27.79 -0.34
N TRP A 272 8.07 27.73 0.66
CA TRP A 272 7.81 28.83 1.61
C TRP A 272 8.74 28.81 2.84
N ALA A 273 9.64 27.83 2.98
CA ALA A 273 10.45 27.65 4.19
C ALA A 273 11.45 28.78 4.46
N ASP A 274 11.85 29.53 3.42
CA ASP A 274 12.68 30.73 3.54
C ASP A 274 11.86 32.04 3.53
N GLY A 275 10.54 31.93 3.44
CA GLY A 275 9.59 33.04 3.47
C GLY A 275 9.37 33.76 2.13
N VAL A 276 9.98 33.32 1.03
CA VAL A 276 9.81 33.96 -0.29
C VAL A 276 9.77 32.90 -1.40
N VAL A 277 8.62 32.76 -2.08
CA VAL A 277 8.55 31.97 -3.32
C VAL A 277 8.96 32.85 -4.51
N THR A 278 10.11 32.55 -5.09
CA THR A 278 10.62 33.24 -6.28
C THR A 278 9.81 32.89 -7.53
N ALA A 279 9.84 33.77 -8.54
CA ALA A 279 9.20 33.49 -9.84
C ALA A 279 9.75 32.22 -10.51
N ALA A 280 11.01 31.87 -10.24
CA ALA A 280 11.64 30.63 -10.70
C ALA A 280 11.07 29.39 -9.99
N GLU A 281 10.91 29.43 -8.67
CA GLU A 281 10.29 28.34 -7.90
C GLU A 281 8.81 28.16 -8.24
N ARG A 282 8.08 29.25 -8.45
CA ARG A 282 6.69 29.22 -8.93
C ARG A 282 6.58 28.53 -10.29
N THR A 283 7.44 28.91 -11.23
CA THR A 283 7.46 28.30 -12.57
C THR A 283 7.80 26.80 -12.48
N HIS A 284 8.80 26.42 -11.69
CA HIS A 284 9.16 25.01 -11.51
C HIS A 284 8.06 24.16 -10.85
N LEU A 285 7.35 24.67 -9.85
CA LEU A 285 6.25 23.95 -9.21
C LEU A 285 5.05 23.77 -10.16
N HIS A 286 4.78 24.75 -11.04
CA HIS A 286 3.79 24.59 -12.11
C HIS A 286 4.20 23.52 -13.11
N ASP A 287 5.47 23.53 -13.55
CA ASP A 287 5.97 22.56 -14.52
C ASP A 287 5.90 21.13 -13.96
N ILE A 288 6.23 20.94 -12.67
CA ILE A 288 6.13 19.64 -11.99
C ILE A 288 4.66 19.20 -11.85
N ALA A 289 3.73 20.11 -11.50
CA ALA A 289 2.32 19.76 -11.39
C ALA A 289 1.72 19.32 -12.74
N VAL A 290 2.06 20.01 -13.83
CA VAL A 290 1.61 19.61 -15.18
C VAL A 290 2.11 18.21 -15.53
N GLN A 291 3.38 17.91 -15.25
CA GLN A 291 3.97 16.61 -15.56
C GLN A 291 3.40 15.47 -14.71
N LEU A 292 3.00 15.75 -13.47
CA LEU A 292 2.37 14.80 -12.56
C LEU A 292 0.87 14.64 -12.77
N ALA A 293 0.30 15.31 -13.77
CA ALA A 293 -1.14 15.42 -14.01
C ALA A 293 -1.93 16.02 -12.82
N VAL A 294 -1.26 16.85 -12.02
CA VAL A 294 -1.87 17.68 -10.97
C VAL A 294 -2.32 19.00 -11.60
N SER A 295 -3.51 19.49 -11.24
CA SER A 295 -4.03 20.74 -11.81
C SER A 295 -3.08 21.92 -11.50
N PRO A 296 -2.62 22.69 -12.51
CA PRO A 296 -1.82 23.88 -12.28
C PRO A 296 -2.52 24.91 -11.39
N THR A 297 -3.86 24.96 -11.42
CA THR A 297 -4.66 25.82 -10.53
C THR A 297 -4.45 25.49 -9.05
N SER A 298 -4.19 24.22 -8.71
CA SER A 298 -3.89 23.81 -7.33
C SER A 298 -2.52 24.31 -6.86
N VAL A 299 -1.56 24.49 -7.78
CA VAL A 299 -0.27 25.13 -7.48
C VAL A 299 -0.42 26.63 -7.37
N ASP A 300 -1.19 27.26 -8.26
CA ASP A 300 -1.51 28.69 -8.18
C ASP A 300 -2.14 29.05 -6.83
N GLU A 301 -3.07 28.22 -6.33
CA GLU A 301 -3.72 28.40 -5.03
C GLU A 301 -2.73 28.26 -3.85
N LEU A 302 -1.77 27.35 -3.93
CA LEU A 302 -0.75 27.12 -2.89
C LEU A 302 0.37 28.17 -2.89
N LEU A 303 0.63 28.78 -4.05
CA LEU A 303 1.69 29.77 -4.26
C LEU A 303 1.16 31.19 -4.41
N ALA A 304 -0.15 31.40 -4.32
CA ALA A 304 -0.78 32.72 -4.32
C ALA A 304 -0.22 33.53 -3.15
N GLU A 305 0.20 34.77 -3.42
CA GLU A 305 0.39 35.73 -2.33
C GLU A 305 -0.98 35.93 -1.66
N PRO A 306 -1.10 35.72 -0.33
CA PRO A 306 -2.36 35.94 0.36
C PRO A 306 -2.76 37.41 0.16
N VAL A 307 -3.93 37.63 -0.44
CA VAL A 307 -4.48 38.97 -0.64
C VAL A 307 -4.74 39.56 0.74
N TYR A 308 -3.97 40.60 1.07
CA TYR A 308 -4.12 41.36 2.30
C TYR A 308 -5.55 41.92 2.43
N GLY A 309 -6.33 41.27 3.29
CA GLY A 309 -7.48 41.86 3.95
C GLY A 309 -7.18 41.97 5.44
N GLU A 310 -6.60 43.10 5.85
CA GLU A 310 -6.54 43.58 7.25
C GLU A 310 -6.15 42.55 8.34
N VAL A 311 -4.90 42.07 8.37
CA VAL A 311 -4.34 41.42 9.57
C VAL A 311 -2.99 42.04 9.92
N GLU A 312 -2.86 42.50 11.18
CA GLU A 312 -1.66 43.16 11.71
C GLU A 312 -0.44 42.21 11.71
N ASP A 313 0.75 42.81 11.61
CA ASP A 313 2.05 42.13 11.59
C ASP A 313 2.37 41.48 12.96
N TYR A 314 2.09 40.18 13.10
CA TYR A 314 2.38 39.41 14.32
C TYR A 314 3.71 38.64 14.17
N GLY A 315 4.84 39.30 14.41
CA GLY A 315 6.15 38.65 14.46
C GLY A 315 6.30 37.75 15.69
N LEU A 316 6.69 36.48 15.50
CA LEU A 316 6.88 35.52 16.59
C LEU A 316 8.21 35.77 17.35
N GLN A 317 8.22 35.53 18.66
CA GLN A 317 9.39 35.65 19.54
C GLN A 317 9.72 34.32 20.25
N PRO A 318 11.00 34.04 20.56
CA PRO A 318 11.35 32.85 21.33
C PRO A 318 10.64 32.83 22.69
N GLY A 319 9.97 31.73 23.01
CA GLY A 319 9.11 31.55 24.18
C GLY A 319 7.62 31.72 23.89
N ASP A 320 7.25 32.20 22.70
CA ASP A 320 5.85 32.29 22.29
C ASP A 320 5.24 30.90 22.15
N ARG A 321 3.99 30.79 22.59
CA ARG A 321 3.27 29.52 22.54
C ARG A 321 2.54 29.37 21.23
N VAL A 322 2.79 28.26 20.54
CA VAL A 322 2.16 27.91 19.26
C VAL A 322 1.43 26.58 19.36
N ALA A 323 0.36 26.46 18.59
CA ALA A 323 -0.49 25.27 18.60
C ALA A 323 -0.74 24.80 17.17
N PHE A 324 -1.02 23.51 17.01
CA PHE A 324 -1.24 22.86 15.71
C PHE A 324 -2.62 22.17 15.66
N THR A 325 -3.31 22.26 14.53
CA THR A 325 -4.62 21.60 14.30
C THR A 325 -4.82 21.15 12.86
N GLY A 326 -5.65 20.12 12.66
CA GLY A 326 -5.87 19.49 11.35
C GLY A 326 -4.83 18.41 11.02
N ALA A 327 -5.02 17.81 9.83
CA ALA A 327 -4.07 16.88 9.20
C ALA A 327 -3.06 17.71 8.41
N LEU A 328 -1.93 18.01 9.06
CA LEU A 328 -0.90 18.90 8.51
C LEU A 328 -0.04 18.18 7.48
N THR A 329 0.33 18.88 6.42
CA THR A 329 1.05 18.37 5.25
C THR A 329 2.45 17.82 5.56
N LEU A 330 3.22 18.44 6.49
CA LEU A 330 4.53 17.95 6.93
C LEU A 330 4.46 17.01 8.17
N GLY A 331 3.25 16.69 8.63
CA GLY A 331 3.01 15.96 9.87
C GLY A 331 3.15 16.86 11.10
N ARG A 332 2.31 16.60 12.11
CA ARG A 332 2.28 17.42 13.33
C ARG A 332 3.62 17.38 14.07
N ASP A 333 4.17 16.19 14.28
CA ASP A 333 5.36 15.99 15.12
C ASP A 333 6.60 16.73 14.57
N THR A 334 6.74 16.78 13.24
CA THR A 334 7.78 17.56 12.54
C THR A 334 7.63 19.06 12.81
N TRP A 335 6.42 19.59 12.72
CA TRP A 335 6.14 21.00 13.02
C TRP A 335 6.36 21.34 14.49
N GLU A 336 5.96 20.45 15.40
CA GLU A 336 6.21 20.63 16.84
C GLU A 336 7.71 20.62 17.14
N GLN A 337 8.50 19.77 16.47
CA GLN A 337 9.95 19.72 16.61
C GLN A 337 10.62 20.99 16.08
N ARG A 338 10.26 21.45 14.88
CA ARG A 338 10.80 22.69 14.27
C ARG A 338 10.47 23.93 15.11
N ALA A 339 9.24 24.03 15.62
CA ALA A 339 8.83 25.13 16.50
C ALA A 339 9.61 25.12 17.83
N ARG A 340 9.77 23.95 18.47
CA ARG A 340 10.60 23.83 19.69
C ARG A 340 12.06 24.18 19.43
N ALA A 341 12.62 23.78 18.28
CA ALA A 341 13.99 24.10 17.88
C ALA A 341 14.21 25.61 17.67
N ALA A 342 13.20 26.33 17.18
CA ALA A 342 13.19 27.80 17.09
C ALA A 342 12.95 28.52 18.43
N GLY A 343 12.82 27.78 19.54
CA GLY A 343 12.61 28.31 20.87
C GLY A 343 11.15 28.58 21.24
N LEU A 344 10.17 28.05 20.49
CA LEU A 344 8.73 28.21 20.76
C LEU A 344 8.17 27.12 21.69
N ASP A 345 7.17 27.47 22.50
CA ASP A 345 6.44 26.51 23.34
C ASP A 345 5.31 25.87 22.54
N VAL A 346 5.32 24.54 22.42
CA VAL A 346 4.32 23.82 21.62
C VAL A 346 3.34 23.07 22.51
N GLY A 347 2.04 23.34 22.32
CA GLY A 347 0.99 22.63 23.04
C GLY A 347 -0.44 23.00 22.60
N GLY A 348 -1.41 22.76 23.48
CA GLY A 348 -2.80 23.15 23.23
C GLY A 348 -2.99 24.68 23.23
N VAL A 349 -4.05 25.15 22.54
CA VAL A 349 -4.43 26.57 22.45
C VAL A 349 -4.84 27.10 23.83
N THR A 350 -4.16 28.18 24.24
CA THR A 350 -4.41 28.96 25.46
C THR A 350 -4.50 30.45 25.09
N ARG A 351 -4.94 31.31 26.02
CA ARG A 351 -4.98 32.77 25.79
C ARG A 351 -3.59 33.40 25.59
N GLY A 352 -2.53 32.70 25.97
CA GLY A 352 -1.14 33.12 25.73
C GLY A 352 -0.54 32.48 24.49
N SER A 353 -1.32 31.76 23.68
CA SER A 353 -0.85 31.29 22.37
C SER A 353 -0.80 32.47 21.41
N VAL A 354 0.28 32.59 20.65
CA VAL A 354 0.49 33.69 19.72
C VAL A 354 -0.03 33.34 18.34
N VAL A 355 0.03 32.06 17.95
CA VAL A 355 -0.56 31.60 16.69
C VAL A 355 -1.05 30.16 16.80
N LEU A 356 -2.13 29.85 16.09
CA LEU A 356 -2.57 28.49 15.80
C LEU A 356 -2.31 28.19 14.32
N VAL A 357 -1.56 27.13 14.06
CA VAL A 357 -1.27 26.63 12.72
C VAL A 357 -2.29 25.56 12.35
N ALA A 358 -2.95 25.74 11.22
CA ALA A 358 -3.99 24.84 10.74
C ALA A 358 -3.71 24.42 9.30
N ALA A 359 -4.05 23.18 8.94
CA ALA A 359 -3.99 22.72 7.54
C ALA A 359 -4.90 23.56 6.60
N ASN A 360 -5.90 24.23 7.17
CA ASN A 360 -6.71 25.24 6.50
C ASN A 360 -6.98 26.39 7.51
N PRO A 361 -6.65 27.65 7.19
CA PRO A 361 -6.89 28.80 8.08
C PRO A 361 -8.36 28.96 8.48
N ASP A 362 -9.30 28.55 7.62
CA ASP A 362 -10.75 28.56 7.86
C ASP A 362 -11.24 27.36 8.68
N SER A 363 -10.33 26.51 9.15
CA SER A 363 -10.67 25.36 9.99
C SER A 363 -11.51 25.79 11.18
N MET A 364 -12.63 25.10 11.42
CA MET A 364 -13.51 25.30 12.58
C MET A 364 -13.31 24.21 13.64
N SER A 365 -12.11 23.62 13.70
CA SER A 365 -11.75 22.64 14.73
C SER A 365 -11.91 23.21 16.14
N GLY A 366 -12.04 22.35 17.15
CA GLY A 366 -12.14 22.80 18.54
C GLY A 366 -10.95 23.67 18.99
N LYS A 367 -9.76 23.49 18.40
CA LYS A 367 -8.59 24.35 18.63
C LYS A 367 -8.70 25.69 17.89
N ALA A 368 -9.20 25.71 16.66
CA ALA A 368 -9.38 26.92 15.85
C ALA A 368 -10.51 27.83 16.33
N ARG A 369 -11.63 27.24 16.79
CA ARG A 369 -12.67 27.99 17.50
C ARG A 369 -12.12 28.62 18.77
N LYS A 370 -11.37 27.84 19.56
CA LYS A 370 -10.72 28.32 20.79
C LYS A 370 -9.64 29.38 20.55
N ALA A 371 -8.92 29.32 19.43
CA ALA A 371 -7.94 30.34 19.05
C ALA A 371 -8.65 31.65 18.70
N ARG A 372 -9.69 31.60 17.86
CA ARG A 372 -10.53 32.77 17.54
C ARG A 372 -11.20 33.37 18.78
N ASP A 373 -11.75 32.54 19.68
CA ASP A 373 -12.34 32.97 20.96
C ASP A 373 -11.32 33.67 21.88
N TYR A 374 -10.03 33.35 21.74
CA TYR A 374 -8.93 33.96 22.46
C TYR A 374 -8.26 35.11 21.70
N GLY A 375 -8.73 35.43 20.50
CA GLY A 375 -8.10 36.41 19.61
C GLY A 375 -6.72 35.97 19.09
N VAL A 376 -6.42 34.67 19.16
CA VAL A 376 -5.19 34.08 18.64
C VAL A 376 -5.36 33.87 17.14
N PRO A 377 -4.50 34.45 16.29
CA PRO A 377 -4.59 34.29 14.84
C PRO A 377 -4.46 32.82 14.43
N VAL A 378 -5.25 32.43 13.44
CA VAL A 378 -5.19 31.10 12.81
C VAL A 378 -4.58 31.27 11.43
N VAL A 379 -3.48 30.56 11.19
CA VAL A 379 -2.69 30.68 9.97
C VAL A 379 -2.49 29.30 9.34
N ASP A 380 -2.21 29.26 8.04
CA ASP A 380 -1.84 28.03 7.34
C ASP A 380 -0.37 27.65 7.59
N GLU A 381 -0.01 26.44 7.16
CA GLU A 381 1.35 25.91 7.27
C GLU A 381 2.38 26.77 6.52
N THR A 382 1.99 27.39 5.41
CA THR A 382 2.85 28.29 4.61
C THR A 382 3.11 29.61 5.34
N THR A 383 2.09 30.23 5.93
CA THR A 383 2.25 31.45 6.73
C THR A 383 3.07 31.19 7.99
N PHE A 384 2.89 30.03 8.64
CA PHE A 384 3.67 29.66 9.82
C PHE A 384 5.15 29.37 9.50
N ALA A 385 5.43 28.73 8.35
CA ALA A 385 6.79 28.50 7.88
C ALA A 385 7.58 29.82 7.77
N ARG A 386 6.97 30.85 7.18
CA ARG A 386 7.55 32.19 7.07
C ARG A 386 7.79 32.85 8.44
N MET A 387 6.81 32.78 9.34
CA MET A 387 6.97 33.35 10.69
C MET A 387 8.09 32.65 11.50
N LEU A 388 8.34 31.37 11.24
CA LEU A 388 9.38 30.57 11.90
C LEU A 388 10.79 30.87 11.35
N SER A 389 10.93 31.19 10.06
CA SER A 389 12.22 31.55 9.46
C SER A 389 12.72 32.93 9.92
N GLU A 390 11.81 33.85 10.22
CA GLU A 390 12.11 35.16 10.83
C GLU A 390 12.62 35.05 12.29
N LEU A 391 12.44 33.89 12.93
CA LEU A 391 12.73 33.61 14.34
C LEU A 391 14.09 32.97 14.60
N ILE A 392 14.66 32.27 13.64
CA ILE A 392 15.86 31.43 13.82
C ILE A 392 17.10 32.19 13.34
N PRO A 393 18.03 32.59 14.24
CA PRO A 393 19.40 32.87 13.82
C PRO A 393 20.13 31.54 13.57
N VAL A 394 20.69 31.39 12.38
CA VAL A 394 21.42 30.20 11.90
C VAL A 394 22.52 29.77 12.90
N GLY A 395 22.45 28.53 13.39
CA GLY A 395 23.49 27.89 14.23
C GLY A 395 23.51 26.36 14.06
N GLU A 396 24.71 25.80 13.86
CA GLU A 396 25.00 24.39 13.51
C GLU A 396 24.74 23.38 14.66
N PRO A 397 24.35 22.11 14.37
CA PRO A 397 24.14 21.09 15.41
C PRO A 397 25.37 20.19 15.67
N GLU A 398 25.58 19.81 16.94
CA GLU A 398 26.60 18.84 17.42
C GLU A 398 26.06 17.38 17.51
N PRO A 399 26.91 16.33 17.58
CA PRO A 399 26.53 14.93 17.33
C PRO A 399 26.26 14.05 18.58
N GLU A 400 25.42 13.01 18.43
CA GLU A 400 25.02 12.02 19.47
C GLU A 400 25.84 10.69 19.45
N ASP A 401 25.95 10.03 20.61
CA ASP A 401 26.73 8.80 20.91
C ASP A 401 26.20 7.50 20.26
N THR A 402 27.10 6.65 19.74
CA THR A 402 26.81 5.40 19.00
C THR A 402 27.04 4.12 19.85
N PRO A 403 26.18 3.07 19.77
CA PRO A 403 26.31 1.83 20.58
C PRO A 403 27.40 0.84 20.11
N ASP A 404 27.97 0.05 21.04
CA ASP A 404 29.06 -0.92 20.78
C ASP A 404 28.56 -2.36 20.59
N PHE A 405 28.75 -2.90 19.39
CA PHE A 405 28.26 -4.22 18.94
C PHE A 405 29.30 -5.36 19.03
N SER A 406 30.53 -5.05 19.45
CA SER A 406 31.68 -5.97 19.40
C SER A 406 31.52 -7.24 20.26
N ALA A 407 30.68 -7.20 21.30
CA ALA A 407 30.41 -8.33 22.20
C ALA A 407 29.49 -9.42 21.59
N VAL A 408 28.71 -9.07 20.57
CA VAL A 408 27.79 -10.01 19.87
C VAL A 408 28.39 -10.48 18.56
N PHE A 409 29.19 -9.62 17.92
CA PHE A 409 29.86 -9.90 16.65
C PHE A 409 31.38 -9.68 16.78
N PRO A 410 32.12 -10.66 17.32
CA PRO A 410 33.54 -10.48 17.66
C PRO A 410 34.45 -10.12 16.48
N TRP A 411 34.03 -10.45 15.25
CA TRP A 411 34.74 -10.10 14.03
C TRP A 411 34.67 -8.61 13.69
N LEU A 412 33.71 -7.83 14.22
CA LEU A 412 33.64 -6.37 14.01
C LEU A 412 34.86 -5.64 14.58
N THR A 413 35.45 -6.15 15.67
CA THR A 413 36.66 -5.59 16.28
C THR A 413 37.87 -5.59 15.33
N SER A 414 37.87 -6.45 14.32
CA SER A 414 38.93 -6.51 13.30
C SER A 414 38.75 -5.50 12.16
N LEU A 415 37.60 -4.80 12.10
CA LEU A 415 37.24 -3.90 11.00
C LEU A 415 37.51 -2.42 11.28
N GLY A 416 37.77 -2.05 12.54
CA GLY A 416 38.13 -0.67 12.91
C GLY A 416 37.02 0.38 12.73
N VAL A 417 35.79 -0.03 12.43
CA VAL A 417 34.62 0.83 12.20
C VAL A 417 33.49 0.38 13.13
N GLN A 418 32.84 1.31 13.83
CA GLN A 418 31.64 1.05 14.63
C GLN A 418 30.41 1.15 13.72
N PRO A 419 29.66 0.05 13.48
CA PRO A 419 28.45 0.09 12.65
C PRO A 419 27.34 0.87 13.35
N ALA A 420 26.50 1.60 12.60
CA ALA A 420 25.41 2.40 13.16
C ALA A 420 24.17 1.54 13.47
N GLY A 421 24.07 0.33 12.91
CA GLY A 421 22.97 -0.61 13.19
C GLY A 421 23.05 -1.96 12.48
N PRO A 422 22.00 -2.79 12.58
CA PRO A 422 21.95 -4.16 12.05
C PRO A 422 22.19 -4.29 10.54
N ASP A 423 21.73 -3.30 9.75
CA ASP A 423 21.96 -3.24 8.30
C ASP A 423 23.44 -3.08 7.95
N ASP A 424 24.17 -2.24 8.68
CA ASP A 424 25.61 -2.03 8.47
C ASP A 424 26.41 -3.30 8.82
N ILE A 425 25.98 -4.04 9.86
CA ILE A 425 26.57 -5.33 10.25
C ILE A 425 26.31 -6.38 9.16
N ALA A 426 25.09 -6.45 8.62
CA ALA A 426 24.74 -7.35 7.54
C ALA A 426 25.52 -7.04 6.25
N GLN A 427 25.69 -5.75 5.90
CA GLN A 427 26.51 -5.33 4.77
C GLN A 427 28.00 -5.66 4.98
N ALA A 428 28.53 -5.44 6.18
CA ALA A 428 29.92 -5.77 6.50
C ALA A 428 30.19 -7.28 6.41
N TRP A 429 29.25 -8.12 6.89
CA TRP A 429 29.32 -9.57 6.74
C TRP A 429 29.27 -9.98 5.27
N LEU A 430 28.33 -9.41 4.52
CA LEU A 430 28.22 -9.61 3.09
C LEU A 430 29.45 -9.14 2.32
N GLN A 431 30.30 -8.27 2.82
CA GLN A 431 31.49 -7.88 2.05
C GLN A 431 32.66 -8.85 2.23
N ARG A 432 32.79 -9.49 3.40
CA ARG A 432 33.99 -10.25 3.78
C ARG A 432 33.76 -11.74 3.99
N HIS A 433 32.53 -12.15 4.24
CA HIS A 433 32.19 -13.51 4.68
C HIS A 433 31.09 -14.16 3.81
N ARG A 434 30.99 -13.77 2.52
CA ARG A 434 29.94 -14.26 1.58
C ARG A 434 29.87 -15.77 1.40
N THR A 435 30.99 -16.45 1.62
CA THR A 435 31.14 -17.90 1.46
C THR A 435 31.19 -18.64 2.79
N VAL A 436 31.13 -17.90 3.90
CA VAL A 436 31.14 -18.46 5.25
C VAL A 436 29.69 -18.78 5.65
N PRO A 437 29.44 -19.93 6.31
CA PRO A 437 28.13 -20.25 6.85
C PRO A 437 27.58 -19.13 7.74
N LEU A 438 26.29 -18.84 7.62
CA LEU A 438 25.65 -17.73 8.34
C LEU A 438 25.64 -17.91 9.87
N HIS A 439 25.73 -19.14 10.39
CA HIS A 439 25.84 -19.37 11.83
C HIS A 439 27.17 -18.87 12.42
N GLU A 440 28.22 -18.71 11.60
CA GLU A 440 29.49 -18.14 12.06
C GLU A 440 29.44 -16.60 12.20
N LEU A 441 28.33 -15.96 11.80
CA LEU A 441 28.11 -14.52 11.93
C LEU A 441 28.18 -14.09 13.40
N SER A 442 27.72 -14.92 14.32
CA SER A 442 27.84 -14.70 15.75
C SER A 442 27.97 -16.05 16.46
N PRO A 443 28.80 -16.16 17.51
CA PRO A 443 28.87 -17.38 18.33
C PRO A 443 27.55 -17.69 19.08
N ARG A 444 26.54 -16.82 18.98
CA ARG A 444 25.23 -16.99 19.61
C ARG A 444 24.18 -17.68 18.73
N LEU A 445 24.50 -18.01 17.48
CA LEU A 445 23.55 -18.60 16.52
C LEU A 445 23.66 -20.13 16.51
N ASP A 446 22.53 -20.83 16.57
CA ASP A 446 22.48 -22.28 16.33
C ASP A 446 22.35 -22.53 14.81
N PRO A 447 23.21 -23.37 14.18
CA PRO A 447 23.11 -23.60 12.74
C PRO A 447 21.79 -24.21 12.25
N ALA A 448 21.01 -24.82 13.16
CA ALA A 448 19.67 -25.32 12.86
C ALA A 448 18.54 -24.29 13.08
N GLU A 449 18.86 -23.10 13.60
CA GLU A 449 17.90 -22.04 13.88
C GLU A 449 17.36 -21.38 12.60
N VAL A 450 16.08 -21.00 12.60
CA VAL A 450 15.47 -20.18 11.56
C VAL A 450 15.14 -18.83 12.18
N PRO A 451 15.68 -17.70 11.67
CA PRO A 451 15.40 -16.38 12.22
C PRO A 451 13.89 -16.08 12.29
N ASP A 452 13.40 -15.66 13.46
CA ASP A 452 11.96 -15.47 13.71
C ASP A 452 11.33 -14.33 12.89
N SER A 453 12.14 -13.40 12.40
CA SER A 453 11.73 -12.30 11.52
C SER A 453 11.58 -12.70 10.05
N LEU A 454 11.87 -13.96 9.69
CA LEU A 454 11.64 -14.49 8.35
C LEU A 454 10.28 -15.21 8.24
N PRO A 455 9.52 -14.99 7.16
CA PRO A 455 8.29 -15.72 6.93
C PRO A 455 8.60 -17.22 6.77
N ARG A 456 8.03 -18.05 7.65
CA ARG A 456 8.22 -19.53 7.64
C ARG A 456 7.48 -20.20 6.46
N THR A 457 6.72 -19.44 5.69
CA THR A 457 5.97 -19.88 4.52
C THR A 457 6.36 -19.06 3.29
N GLY A 458 6.47 -19.74 2.14
CA GLY A 458 6.85 -19.15 0.86
C GLY A 458 7.79 -20.07 0.08
N ASN A 459 7.49 -20.30 -1.20
CA ASN A 459 8.17 -21.29 -2.07
C ASN A 459 9.69 -21.13 -2.11
N VAL A 460 10.20 -19.91 -1.95
CA VAL A 460 11.63 -19.60 -1.97
C VAL A 460 12.31 -19.94 -0.63
N VAL A 461 11.66 -19.63 0.50
CA VAL A 461 12.15 -19.99 1.84
C VAL A 461 12.07 -21.51 2.04
N ALA A 462 11.00 -22.15 1.58
CA ALA A 462 10.86 -23.61 1.60
C ALA A 462 11.96 -24.32 0.77
N ARG A 463 12.31 -23.79 -0.41
CA ARG A 463 13.44 -24.31 -1.21
C ARG A 463 14.78 -24.17 -0.48
N TRP A 464 15.03 -23.03 0.17
CA TRP A 464 16.24 -22.85 0.98
C TRP A 464 16.28 -23.84 2.15
N LEU A 465 15.20 -23.97 2.93
CA LEU A 465 15.11 -24.91 4.06
C LEU A 465 15.21 -26.38 3.62
N ASN A 466 14.77 -26.72 2.40
CA ASN A 466 14.92 -28.05 1.83
C ASN A 466 16.35 -28.33 1.33
N LEU A 467 17.03 -27.32 0.79
CA LEU A 467 18.42 -27.43 0.33
C LEU A 467 19.41 -27.44 1.50
N TYR A 468 19.07 -26.76 2.60
CA TYR A 468 19.88 -26.66 3.81
C TYR A 468 19.03 -27.03 5.04
N PRO A 469 18.98 -28.33 5.40
CA PRO A 469 18.24 -28.81 6.58
C PRO A 469 18.69 -28.18 7.91
N ARG A 470 19.91 -27.64 7.94
CA ARG A 470 20.42 -26.70 8.94
C ARG A 470 20.56 -25.33 8.25
N PRO A 471 19.58 -24.44 8.35
CA PRO A 471 19.42 -23.32 7.42
C PRO A 471 20.60 -22.33 7.42
N LEU A 472 21.25 -22.14 8.57
CA LEU A 472 22.41 -21.25 8.72
C LEU A 472 23.74 -21.93 8.38
N ASP A 473 23.74 -23.20 7.94
CA ASP A 473 24.89 -23.81 7.25
C ASP A 473 25.05 -23.26 5.82
N ALA A 474 24.00 -22.61 5.28
CA ALA A 474 24.09 -21.88 4.03
C ALA A 474 24.93 -20.61 4.20
N SER A 475 25.82 -20.35 3.24
CA SER A 475 26.49 -19.05 3.08
C SER A 475 25.64 -18.07 2.25
N ALA A 476 25.98 -16.78 2.28
CA ALA A 476 25.27 -15.77 1.48
C ALA A 476 25.31 -16.05 -0.03
N THR A 477 26.39 -16.67 -0.52
CA THR A 477 26.54 -17.08 -1.92
C THR A 477 25.60 -18.23 -2.26
N GLN A 478 25.56 -19.23 -1.38
CA GLN A 478 24.67 -20.38 -1.51
C GLN A 478 23.19 -20.02 -1.39
N LEU A 479 22.85 -19.01 -0.59
CA LEU A 479 21.52 -18.42 -0.58
C LEU A 479 21.18 -17.77 -1.92
N ALA A 480 22.10 -17.00 -2.51
CA ALA A 480 21.89 -16.36 -3.80
C ALA A 480 21.68 -17.38 -4.95
N ASP A 481 22.18 -18.60 -4.80
CA ASP A 481 22.01 -19.70 -5.75
C ASP A 481 20.64 -20.41 -5.61
N VAL A 482 19.89 -20.16 -4.52
CA VAL A 482 18.53 -20.69 -4.37
C VAL A 482 17.58 -19.93 -5.30
N PRO A 483 16.86 -20.60 -6.22
CA PRO A 483 15.97 -19.92 -7.16
C PRO A 483 14.89 -19.09 -6.46
N GLY A 484 14.99 -17.76 -6.60
CA GLY A 484 14.11 -16.76 -5.98
C GLY A 484 14.76 -15.92 -4.86
N PHE A 485 16.00 -16.25 -4.45
CA PHE A 485 16.79 -15.42 -3.54
C PHE A 485 17.61 -14.38 -4.32
N GLY A 486 16.96 -13.27 -4.68
CA GLY A 486 17.65 -12.10 -5.25
C GLY A 486 18.52 -11.37 -4.21
N ARG A 487 19.41 -10.48 -4.66
CA ARG A 487 20.36 -9.72 -3.81
C ARG A 487 19.69 -9.05 -2.60
N LEU A 488 18.50 -8.48 -2.79
CA LEU A 488 17.71 -7.84 -1.73
C LEU A 488 17.21 -8.83 -0.68
N ARG A 489 16.81 -10.05 -1.10
CA ARG A 489 16.31 -11.09 -0.20
C ARG A 489 17.46 -11.72 0.59
N VAL A 490 18.62 -11.91 -0.02
CA VAL A 490 19.86 -12.33 0.67
C VAL A 490 20.25 -11.32 1.74
N HIS A 491 20.23 -10.01 1.41
CA HIS A 491 20.52 -8.94 2.38
C HIS A 491 19.52 -8.96 3.55
N ARG A 492 18.21 -8.97 3.27
CA ARG A 492 17.16 -9.04 4.31
C ARG A 492 17.25 -10.29 5.20
N THR A 493 17.61 -11.44 4.62
CA THR A 493 17.84 -12.68 5.38
C THR A 493 19.03 -12.57 6.33
N ILE A 494 20.10 -11.88 5.92
CA ILE A 494 21.27 -11.68 6.78
C ILE A 494 20.97 -10.65 7.87
N VAL A 495 20.22 -9.59 7.57
CA VAL A 495 19.70 -8.66 8.59
C VAL A 495 18.84 -9.39 9.63
N ALA A 496 17.97 -10.31 9.20
CA ALA A 496 17.19 -11.16 10.11
C ALA A 496 18.08 -12.05 11.00
N VAL A 497 19.15 -12.62 10.46
CA VAL A 497 20.14 -13.41 11.24
C VAL A 497 20.90 -12.54 12.25
N VAL A 498 21.24 -11.29 11.88
CA VAL A 498 21.86 -10.30 12.80
C VAL A 498 20.91 -9.99 13.97
N HIS A 499 19.62 -9.81 13.70
CA HIS A 499 18.62 -9.63 14.76
C HIS A 499 18.52 -10.85 15.68
N SER A 500 18.47 -12.08 15.13
CA SER A 500 18.48 -13.31 15.95
C SER A 500 19.71 -13.42 16.85
N ALA A 501 20.89 -13.02 16.37
CA ALA A 501 22.11 -13.02 17.18
C ALA A 501 22.08 -11.97 18.31
N LEU A 502 21.45 -10.80 18.08
CA LEU A 502 21.27 -9.75 19.08
C LEU A 502 20.29 -10.17 20.18
N ASP A 503 19.27 -10.94 19.82
CA ASP A 503 18.19 -11.40 20.72
C ASP A 503 18.55 -12.70 21.47
N ALA A 504 19.56 -13.46 21.01
CA ALA A 504 19.96 -14.73 21.60
C ALA A 504 20.65 -14.57 22.99
N PRO A 505 20.21 -15.32 24.02
CA PRO A 505 20.85 -15.31 25.33
C PRO A 505 22.22 -16.00 25.29
N PRO A 506 23.23 -15.56 26.06
CA PRO A 506 24.58 -16.11 25.99
C PRO A 506 24.67 -17.54 26.57
N GLY A 507 24.92 -18.58 25.74
CA GLY A 507 25.30 -19.93 26.22
C GLY A 507 25.44 -21.08 25.19
N ASP A 508 26.68 -21.57 25.03
CA ASP A 508 27.27 -22.90 24.65
C ASP A 508 26.46 -23.99 23.90
N TYR A 509 26.91 -24.44 22.70
CA TYR A 509 26.80 -25.85 22.23
C TYR A 509 27.89 -26.29 21.21
N LEU A 510 28.31 -27.56 21.31
CA LEU A 510 29.45 -28.27 20.69
C LEU A 510 29.09 -29.07 19.40
N ALA A 511 30.11 -29.27 18.54
CA ALA A 511 30.10 -29.99 17.25
C ALA A 511 30.02 -31.54 17.31
N MET A 512 29.60 -32.19 16.21
CA MET A 512 29.79 -33.64 15.95
C MET A 512 30.00 -33.97 14.45
N ALA A 513 30.80 -35.01 14.18
CA ALA A 513 31.40 -35.44 12.90
C ALA A 513 30.88 -36.82 12.37
N THR A 514 31.54 -37.38 11.33
CA THR A 514 31.60 -38.78 10.77
C THR A 514 30.65 -39.15 9.61
N GLU A 515 30.93 -40.04 8.63
CA GLU A 515 32.11 -40.73 8.00
C GLU A 515 31.59 -41.50 6.74
N ASP A 516 32.50 -41.93 5.85
CA ASP A 516 32.33 -42.66 4.55
C ASP A 516 31.61 -44.03 4.58
N ILE A 517 31.02 -44.47 3.44
CA ILE A 517 30.77 -45.89 3.08
C ILE A 517 30.91 -46.14 1.56
N TYR A 518 31.73 -47.14 1.17
CA TYR A 518 31.83 -47.78 -0.17
C TYR A 518 30.94 -49.04 -0.28
N LEU A 519 30.53 -49.45 -1.51
CA LEU A 519 30.57 -50.86 -2.00
C LEU A 519 30.18 -51.02 -3.50
N ASP A 520 30.74 -52.09 -4.08
CA ASP A 520 31.02 -52.45 -5.49
C ASP A 520 29.88 -53.12 -6.32
N ASP A 521 30.13 -53.19 -7.64
CA ASP A 521 29.35 -53.73 -8.78
C ASP A 521 28.91 -55.23 -8.76
N THR A 522 27.83 -55.56 -9.50
CA THR A 522 27.79 -56.52 -10.64
C THR A 522 26.37 -56.78 -11.23
N GLU A 523 26.17 -56.55 -12.54
CA GLU A 523 25.78 -57.55 -13.57
C GLU A 523 25.29 -56.87 -14.89
N ALA A 524 25.89 -57.27 -16.01
CA ALA A 524 25.52 -56.86 -17.37
C ALA A 524 24.76 -57.99 -18.09
N GLY A 525 23.59 -57.71 -18.68
CA GLY A 525 22.91 -58.68 -19.56
C GLY A 525 21.42 -58.49 -19.91
N GLY A 526 20.72 -57.43 -19.48
CA GLY A 526 19.26 -57.30 -19.69
C GLY A 526 18.71 -55.89 -20.04
N GLY A 527 19.56 -54.87 -20.19
CA GLY A 527 19.14 -53.45 -20.22
C GLY A 527 18.09 -53.11 -21.28
N VAL A 528 18.33 -53.46 -22.55
CA VAL A 528 17.48 -53.00 -23.66
C VAL A 528 16.06 -53.59 -23.64
N ALA A 529 15.87 -54.83 -23.19
CA ALA A 529 14.53 -55.45 -23.13
C ALA A 529 13.69 -54.87 -21.99
N ARG A 530 14.30 -54.69 -20.81
CA ARG A 530 13.63 -54.12 -19.64
C ARG A 530 13.29 -52.64 -19.83
N GLU A 531 14.17 -51.87 -20.48
CA GLU A 531 13.92 -50.47 -20.83
C GLU A 531 12.71 -50.31 -21.77
N VAL A 532 12.55 -51.23 -22.73
CA VAL A 532 11.41 -51.25 -23.66
C VAL A 532 10.10 -51.65 -22.96
N GLU A 533 10.16 -52.60 -22.02
CA GLU A 533 9.01 -52.96 -21.17
C GLU A 533 8.57 -51.80 -20.29
N THR A 534 9.49 -51.16 -19.55
CA THR A 534 9.19 -50.02 -18.69
C THR A 534 8.57 -48.86 -19.47
N LEU A 535 9.10 -48.56 -20.66
CA LEU A 535 8.54 -47.52 -21.53
C LEU A 535 7.11 -47.85 -21.97
N ALA A 536 6.83 -49.11 -22.31
CA ALA A 536 5.50 -49.52 -22.75
C ALA A 536 4.47 -49.52 -21.63
N GLU A 537 4.86 -49.98 -20.45
CA GLU A 537 4.06 -49.91 -19.23
C GLU A 537 3.72 -48.44 -18.90
N TRP A 538 4.70 -47.55 -18.98
CA TRP A 538 4.50 -46.12 -18.78
C TRP A 538 3.49 -45.51 -19.76
N LEU A 539 3.65 -45.80 -21.05
CA LEU A 539 2.74 -45.32 -22.10
C LEU A 539 1.31 -45.86 -21.90
N ALA A 540 1.17 -47.13 -21.51
CA ALA A 540 -0.13 -47.74 -21.22
C ALA A 540 -0.78 -47.15 -19.95
N LEU A 541 -0.01 -46.96 -18.87
CA LEU A 541 -0.49 -46.36 -17.62
C LEU A 541 -0.93 -44.91 -17.81
N THR A 542 -0.17 -44.13 -18.58
CA THR A 542 -0.50 -42.72 -18.91
C THR A 542 -1.63 -42.59 -19.94
N GLY A 543 -2.05 -43.69 -20.59
CA GLY A 543 -3.06 -43.66 -21.64
C GLY A 543 -2.56 -43.07 -22.97
N THR A 544 -1.24 -42.90 -23.11
CA THR A 544 -0.60 -42.27 -24.26
C THR A 544 -0.21 -43.33 -25.29
N GLN A 545 -0.95 -43.47 -26.39
CA GLN A 545 -0.46 -44.30 -27.51
C GLN A 545 0.47 -43.47 -28.40
N PRO A 546 1.64 -43.98 -28.80
CA PRO A 546 2.48 -43.28 -29.77
C PRO A 546 1.74 -43.21 -31.12
N GLU A 547 1.52 -41.99 -31.64
CA GLU A 547 0.99 -41.81 -32.99
C GLU A 547 2.00 -42.34 -34.02
N LEU A 548 1.69 -43.49 -34.61
CA LEU A 548 2.50 -44.06 -35.69
C LEU A 548 2.12 -43.39 -37.02
N PRO A 549 3.09 -42.92 -37.82
CA PRO A 549 2.83 -42.40 -39.17
C PRO A 549 2.06 -43.42 -40.03
N ALA A 550 1.21 -42.95 -40.95
CA ALA A 550 0.42 -43.84 -41.82
C ALA A 550 1.30 -44.84 -42.63
N GLU A 551 2.54 -44.45 -42.95
CA GLU A 551 3.53 -45.30 -43.62
C GLU A 551 4.66 -45.69 -42.67
N VAL A 552 4.50 -46.82 -41.99
CA VAL A 552 5.58 -47.43 -41.18
C VAL A 552 6.23 -48.56 -42.01
N PRO A 553 7.57 -48.68 -42.03
CA PRO A 553 8.24 -49.77 -42.75
C PRO A 553 7.69 -51.14 -42.33
N ALA A 554 7.55 -52.07 -43.28
CA ALA A 554 6.97 -53.40 -43.03
C ALA A 554 7.70 -54.19 -41.91
N ALA A 555 8.98 -53.89 -41.67
CA ALA A 555 9.72 -54.46 -40.54
C ALA A 555 9.23 -53.95 -39.17
N VAL A 556 8.90 -52.66 -39.05
CA VAL A 556 8.35 -52.05 -37.83
C VAL A 556 6.93 -52.54 -37.59
N ARG A 557 6.11 -52.62 -38.66
CA ARG A 557 4.75 -53.18 -38.55
C ARG A 557 4.77 -54.64 -38.09
N ARG A 558 5.66 -55.47 -38.65
CA ARG A 558 5.85 -56.85 -38.17
C ARG A 558 6.34 -56.93 -36.73
N ALA A 559 7.23 -56.03 -36.30
CA ALA A 559 7.69 -55.99 -34.92
C ALA A 559 6.54 -55.64 -33.95
N LEU A 560 5.69 -54.67 -34.33
CA LEU A 560 4.48 -54.32 -33.57
C LEU A 560 3.45 -55.46 -33.55
N ASP A 561 3.22 -56.14 -34.67
CA ASP A 561 2.33 -57.31 -34.74
C ASP A 561 2.87 -58.49 -33.91
N THR A 562 4.21 -58.62 -33.80
CA THR A 562 4.88 -59.64 -32.97
C THR A 562 4.78 -59.30 -31.49
N LEU A 563 4.97 -58.04 -31.11
CA LEU A 563 4.78 -57.56 -29.74
C LEU A 563 3.31 -57.74 -29.32
N ALA A 564 2.35 -57.32 -30.14
CA ALA A 564 0.91 -57.49 -29.87
C ALA A 564 0.47 -58.97 -29.78
N GLY A 565 1.27 -59.91 -30.28
CA GLY A 565 1.01 -61.36 -30.19
C GLY A 565 1.46 -62.00 -28.88
N ASP A 566 2.26 -61.31 -28.06
CA ASP A 566 2.68 -61.75 -26.74
C ASP A 566 1.64 -61.29 -25.69
N SER A 567 1.22 -62.22 -24.82
CA SER A 567 0.19 -61.97 -23.80
C SER A 567 0.53 -60.80 -22.89
N TYR A 568 1.82 -60.56 -22.64
CA TYR A 568 2.29 -59.43 -21.83
C TYR A 568 1.90 -58.07 -22.43
N TRP A 569 1.97 -57.97 -23.76
CA TRP A 569 1.74 -56.72 -24.49
C TRP A 569 0.26 -56.50 -24.81
N SER A 570 -0.61 -57.44 -24.44
CA SER A 570 -2.06 -57.30 -24.60
C SER A 570 -2.67 -56.33 -23.59
N ASP A 571 -2.08 -56.21 -22.39
CA ASP A 571 -2.45 -55.22 -21.37
C ASP A 571 -1.26 -54.85 -20.45
N PRO A 572 -0.28 -54.07 -20.95
CA PRO A 572 0.92 -53.71 -20.18
C PRO A 572 0.63 -52.95 -18.88
N ALA A 573 -0.47 -52.20 -18.82
CA ALA A 573 -0.87 -51.45 -17.63
C ALA A 573 -1.37 -52.38 -16.52
N ALA A 574 -2.20 -53.37 -16.86
CA ALA A 574 -2.64 -54.38 -15.90
C ALA A 574 -1.48 -55.21 -15.36
N ASP A 575 -0.50 -55.54 -16.20
CA ASP A 575 0.69 -56.29 -15.78
C ASP A 575 1.61 -55.47 -14.87
N ALA A 576 1.80 -54.17 -15.14
CA ALA A 576 2.53 -53.26 -14.25
C ALA A 576 1.89 -53.16 -12.87
N ILE A 577 0.57 -52.93 -12.82
CA ILE A 577 -0.20 -52.90 -11.57
C ILE A 577 -0.16 -54.27 -10.87
N GLY A 578 -0.19 -55.36 -11.63
CA GLY A 578 -0.05 -56.72 -11.13
C GLY A 578 1.29 -56.97 -10.43
N ARG A 579 2.40 -56.48 -11.00
CA ARG A 579 3.73 -56.55 -10.36
C ARG A 579 3.79 -55.73 -9.09
N VAL A 580 3.27 -54.50 -9.09
CA VAL A 580 3.18 -53.67 -7.89
C VAL A 580 2.45 -54.39 -6.76
N ARG A 581 1.32 -55.04 -7.07
CA ARG A 581 0.57 -55.85 -6.10
C ARG A 581 1.41 -57.01 -5.53
N SER A 582 2.13 -57.73 -6.39
CA SER A 582 3.03 -58.83 -5.97
C SER A 582 4.18 -58.32 -5.09
N GLU A 583 4.71 -57.15 -5.42
CA GLU A 583 5.83 -56.53 -4.72
C GLU A 583 5.45 -55.99 -3.35
N ILE A 584 4.31 -55.31 -3.25
CA ILE A 584 3.69 -54.92 -1.97
C ILE A 584 3.50 -56.16 -1.09
N SER A 585 2.93 -57.23 -1.65
CA SER A 585 2.72 -58.49 -0.94
C SER A 585 4.02 -59.12 -0.44
N ARG A 586 5.12 -58.99 -1.19
CA ARG A 586 6.45 -59.48 -0.81
C ARG A 586 7.07 -58.65 0.32
N ARG A 587 6.95 -57.32 0.27
CA ARG A 587 7.57 -56.36 1.20
C ARG A 587 6.88 -56.24 2.56
N ILE A 588 5.58 -56.51 2.64
CA ILE A 588 4.86 -56.60 3.93
C ILE A 588 5.50 -57.67 4.84
N GLY A 589 6.15 -58.68 4.25
CA GLY A 589 6.85 -59.73 5.00
C GLY A 589 5.89 -60.69 5.71
N SER A 590 6.42 -61.44 6.69
CA SER A 590 5.67 -62.47 7.42
C SER A 590 5.25 -62.06 8.83
N ASP A 591 5.47 -60.80 9.24
CA ASP A 591 5.05 -60.33 10.56
C ASP A 591 3.52 -60.22 10.60
N PRO A 592 2.83 -60.92 11.52
CA PRO A 592 1.38 -60.87 11.62
C PRO A 592 0.84 -59.44 11.85
N ARG A 593 1.63 -58.57 12.49
CA ARG A 593 1.25 -57.17 12.77
C ARG A 593 1.29 -56.32 11.52
N ASP A 594 2.29 -56.51 10.67
CA ASP A 594 2.39 -55.79 9.39
C ASP A 594 1.23 -56.19 8.46
N ARG A 595 0.85 -57.47 8.48
CA ARG A 595 -0.33 -57.98 7.76
C ARG A 595 -1.61 -57.36 8.26
N ASP A 596 -1.82 -57.26 9.57
CA ASP A 596 -3.04 -56.67 10.14
C ASP A 596 -3.11 -55.15 10.01
N ILE A 597 -1.96 -54.46 9.99
CA ILE A 597 -1.90 -53.04 9.60
C ILE A 597 -2.33 -52.89 8.13
N TYR A 598 -1.79 -53.73 7.25
CA TYR A 598 -2.11 -53.68 5.83
C TYR A 598 -3.56 -54.04 5.51
N THR A 599 -4.05 -55.20 5.93
CA THR A 599 -5.41 -55.67 5.61
C THR A 599 -6.48 -55.03 6.50
N GLY A 600 -6.15 -54.74 7.76
CA GLY A 600 -7.11 -54.25 8.74
C GLY A 600 -7.31 -52.74 8.69
N ARG A 601 -6.25 -51.97 8.41
CA ARG A 601 -6.26 -50.51 8.53
C ARG A 601 -6.02 -49.76 7.22
N ILE A 602 -5.14 -50.24 6.36
CA ILE A 602 -4.89 -49.59 5.05
C ILE A 602 -5.98 -49.99 4.06
N MET A 603 -6.26 -51.29 3.95
CA MET A 603 -7.35 -51.84 3.11
C MET A 603 -8.69 -51.96 3.87
N GLY A 604 -8.77 -51.45 5.09
CA GLY A 604 -9.91 -51.66 5.99
C GLY A 604 -10.10 -50.51 6.96
N THR A 605 -11.06 -50.61 7.88
CA THR A 605 -11.46 -49.50 8.76
C THR A 605 -10.93 -49.61 10.19
N ARG A 606 -10.07 -50.58 10.49
CA ARG A 606 -9.59 -50.84 11.85
C ARG A 606 -8.67 -49.74 12.35
N THR A 607 -8.81 -49.43 13.64
CA THR A 607 -8.01 -48.43 14.33
C THR A 607 -6.69 -49.02 14.86
N LEU A 608 -5.71 -48.15 15.15
CA LEU A 608 -4.43 -48.56 15.77
C LEU A 608 -4.62 -49.20 17.15
N GLU A 609 -5.67 -48.81 17.87
CA GLU A 609 -6.00 -49.34 19.20
C GLU A 609 -6.56 -50.76 19.12
N GLU A 610 -7.42 -51.06 18.15
CA GLU A 610 -7.94 -52.41 17.92
C GLU A 610 -6.85 -53.38 17.47
N ILE A 611 -5.95 -52.94 16.58
CA ILE A 611 -4.80 -53.75 16.14
C ILE A 611 -3.80 -53.93 17.30
N GLY A 612 -3.58 -52.90 18.11
CA GLY A 612 -2.71 -52.99 19.28
C GLY A 612 -3.22 -54.00 20.30
N ALA A 613 -4.54 -54.01 20.55
CA ALA A 613 -5.20 -54.95 21.47
C ALA A 613 -5.02 -56.42 21.04
N ASP A 614 -5.20 -56.73 19.76
CA ASP A 614 -5.07 -58.10 19.23
C ASP A 614 -3.65 -58.65 19.34
N HIS A 615 -2.64 -57.77 19.22
CA HIS A 615 -1.23 -58.15 19.27
C HIS A 615 -0.57 -57.93 20.65
N GLY A 616 -1.34 -57.49 21.65
CA GLY A 616 -0.83 -57.24 23.01
C GLY A 616 0.20 -56.11 23.08
N VAL A 617 0.10 -55.10 22.22
CA VAL A 617 1.04 -53.97 22.13
C VAL A 617 0.30 -52.62 22.15
N SER A 618 0.99 -51.54 22.50
CA SER A 618 0.38 -50.20 22.55
C SER A 618 0.03 -49.66 21.15
N ARG A 619 -0.95 -48.75 21.08
CA ARG A 619 -1.28 -48.02 19.83
C ARG A 619 -0.07 -47.33 19.20
N GLU A 620 0.82 -46.81 20.05
CA GLU A 620 2.05 -46.14 19.62
C GLU A 620 3.04 -47.14 18.99
N ARG A 621 3.06 -48.38 19.49
CA ARG A 621 3.86 -49.44 18.89
C ARG A 621 3.35 -49.85 17.50
N ILE A 622 2.03 -49.88 17.30
CA ILE A 622 1.44 -50.11 15.98
C ILE A 622 1.72 -48.93 15.05
N ARG A 623 1.63 -47.68 15.50
CA ARG A 623 1.99 -46.48 14.71
C ARG A 623 3.45 -46.51 14.22
N GLN A 624 4.37 -46.94 15.09
CA GLN A 624 5.78 -47.13 14.73
C GLN A 624 6.02 -48.29 13.75
N LEU A 625 5.17 -49.31 13.76
CA LEU A 625 5.22 -50.41 12.80
C LEU A 625 4.66 -49.95 11.45
N GLU A 626 3.54 -49.22 11.45
CA GLU A 626 2.93 -48.61 10.27
C GLU A 626 3.89 -47.64 9.58
N THR A 627 4.58 -46.77 10.33
CA THR A 627 5.60 -45.86 9.77
C THR A 627 6.77 -46.62 9.13
N ARG A 628 7.23 -47.71 9.78
CA ARG A 628 8.29 -48.58 9.23
C ARG A 628 7.80 -49.39 8.03
N LEU A 629 6.53 -49.78 8.00
CA LEU A 629 5.90 -50.45 6.87
C LEU A 629 5.80 -49.49 5.66
N LYS A 630 5.34 -48.25 5.86
CA LYS A 630 5.31 -47.22 4.80
C LYS A 630 6.70 -47.03 4.21
N ARG A 631 7.72 -46.83 5.06
CA ARG A 631 9.10 -46.65 4.60
C ARG A 631 9.63 -47.85 3.79
N ARG A 632 9.40 -49.08 4.24
CA ARG A 632 9.82 -50.30 3.49
C ARG A 632 9.09 -50.44 2.15
N LEU A 633 7.83 -50.02 2.08
CA LEU A 633 7.04 -50.10 0.85
C LEU A 633 7.47 -49.05 -0.18
N VAL A 634 7.99 -47.89 0.26
CA VAL A 634 8.45 -46.78 -0.61
C VAL A 634 9.97 -46.79 -0.87
N GLU A 635 10.75 -47.73 -0.31
CA GLU A 635 12.18 -47.91 -0.67
C GLU A 635 12.32 -48.09 -2.19
N PRO A 636 13.34 -47.46 -2.84
CA PRO A 636 13.33 -47.18 -4.28
C PRO A 636 13.10 -48.44 -5.11
N ASP A 637 11.88 -48.56 -5.64
CA ASP A 637 11.47 -49.58 -6.60
C ASP A 637 10.99 -48.88 -7.85
N ASP A 638 11.69 -49.09 -8.96
CA ASP A 638 11.34 -48.51 -10.26
C ASP A 638 9.91 -48.87 -10.69
N THR A 639 9.33 -49.97 -10.18
CA THR A 639 8.00 -50.47 -10.57
C THR A 639 6.85 -49.79 -9.82
N LEU A 640 7.02 -49.48 -8.53
CA LEU A 640 5.99 -48.81 -7.73
C LEU A 640 5.86 -47.34 -8.12
N HIS A 641 6.99 -46.65 -8.27
CA HIS A 641 7.03 -45.27 -8.71
C HIS A 641 6.45 -45.10 -10.13
N LEU A 642 6.63 -46.09 -11.01
CA LEU A 642 6.00 -46.10 -12.33
C LEU A 642 4.48 -45.90 -12.28
N VAL A 643 3.79 -46.58 -11.35
CA VAL A 643 2.33 -46.47 -11.21
C VAL A 643 1.95 -45.21 -10.44
N LEU A 644 2.66 -44.89 -9.35
CA LEU A 644 2.38 -43.70 -8.54
C LEU A 644 2.51 -42.40 -9.35
N ASP A 645 3.50 -42.33 -10.24
CA ASP A 645 3.80 -41.13 -11.04
C ASP A 645 2.96 -41.05 -12.31
N ALA A 646 2.46 -42.19 -12.83
CA ALA A 646 1.65 -42.21 -14.05
C ALA A 646 0.20 -41.74 -13.83
N LEU A 647 -0.39 -41.97 -12.64
CA LEU A 647 -1.78 -41.59 -12.37
C LEU A 647 -2.02 -40.07 -12.44
N PRO A 648 -1.20 -39.20 -11.79
CA PRO A 648 -1.33 -37.75 -11.94
C PRO A 648 -1.14 -37.27 -13.37
N GLN A 649 -0.32 -37.96 -14.17
CA GLN A 649 -0.10 -37.59 -15.58
C GLN A 649 -1.31 -37.91 -16.46
N ARG A 650 -2.02 -39.00 -16.17
CA ARG A 650 -3.23 -39.37 -16.92
C ARG A 650 -4.46 -38.57 -16.53
N TYR A 651 -4.67 -38.37 -15.23
CA TYR A 651 -5.93 -37.82 -14.70
C TYR A 651 -5.82 -36.37 -14.22
N GLY A 652 -4.62 -35.79 -14.26
CA GLY A 652 -4.40 -34.39 -13.88
C GLY A 652 -4.63 -34.12 -12.40
N ALA A 653 -5.17 -32.94 -12.09
CA ALA A 653 -5.36 -32.49 -10.72
C ALA A 653 -6.64 -33.01 -10.05
N LEU A 654 -7.67 -33.40 -10.82
CA LEU A 654 -8.96 -33.86 -10.32
C LEU A 654 -9.64 -34.79 -11.32
N ALA A 655 -10.10 -35.96 -10.85
CA ALA A 655 -10.90 -36.90 -11.63
C ALA A 655 -11.82 -37.74 -10.74
N ALA A 656 -12.91 -38.27 -11.28
CA ALA A 656 -13.75 -39.21 -10.54
C ALA A 656 -13.06 -40.58 -10.44
N VAL A 657 -13.07 -41.21 -9.25
CA VAL A 657 -12.52 -42.56 -9.03
C VAL A 657 -13.18 -43.58 -9.98
N ALA A 658 -14.46 -43.37 -10.30
CA ALA A 658 -15.20 -44.20 -11.27
C ALA A 658 -14.60 -44.15 -12.68
N ASP A 659 -13.94 -43.06 -13.07
CA ASP A 659 -13.24 -42.96 -14.35
C ASP A 659 -11.90 -43.69 -14.28
N LEU A 660 -11.14 -43.54 -13.19
CA LEU A 660 -9.89 -44.29 -12.96
C LEU A 660 -10.09 -45.81 -13.05
N LEU A 661 -11.12 -46.33 -12.39
CA LEU A 661 -11.41 -47.77 -12.36
C LEU A 661 -11.99 -48.29 -13.67
N ARG A 662 -12.63 -47.42 -14.47
CA ARG A 662 -13.08 -47.77 -15.83
C ARG A 662 -11.89 -47.91 -16.77
N ASP A 663 -10.96 -46.99 -16.66
CA ASP A 663 -9.79 -46.86 -17.51
C ASP A 663 -8.66 -47.85 -17.16
N LEU A 664 -8.51 -48.15 -15.87
CA LEU A 664 -7.51 -49.07 -15.31
C LEU A 664 -8.16 -50.01 -14.28
N PRO A 665 -8.93 -51.03 -14.70
CA PRO A 665 -9.66 -51.91 -13.78
C PRO A 665 -8.78 -52.66 -12.78
N ALA A 666 -7.51 -52.90 -13.13
CA ALA A 666 -6.55 -53.56 -12.24
C ALA A 666 -6.25 -52.76 -10.96
N LEU A 667 -6.51 -51.44 -10.94
CA LEU A 667 -6.32 -50.57 -9.78
C LEU A 667 -7.25 -50.90 -8.61
N ASP A 668 -8.44 -51.46 -8.86
CA ASP A 668 -9.47 -51.71 -7.84
C ASP A 668 -8.92 -52.39 -6.58
N THR A 669 -7.99 -53.34 -6.75
CA THR A 669 -7.42 -54.12 -5.65
C THR A 669 -6.25 -53.47 -4.91
N VAL A 670 -5.73 -52.35 -5.39
CA VAL A 670 -4.52 -51.69 -4.87
C VAL A 670 -4.63 -50.17 -4.73
N LEU A 671 -5.70 -49.54 -5.21
CA LEU A 671 -5.86 -48.09 -5.26
C LEU A 671 -5.75 -47.44 -3.88
N ASP A 672 -6.39 -48.02 -2.85
CA ASP A 672 -6.32 -47.51 -1.48
C ASP A 672 -4.90 -47.54 -0.92
N VAL A 673 -4.13 -48.59 -1.24
CA VAL A 673 -2.73 -48.72 -0.82
C VAL A 673 -1.86 -47.74 -1.58
N LEU A 674 -2.07 -47.58 -2.89
CA LEU A 674 -1.35 -46.60 -3.70
C LEU A 674 -1.62 -45.17 -3.20
N ALA A 675 -2.88 -44.84 -2.88
CA ALA A 675 -3.25 -43.55 -2.30
C ALA A 675 -2.60 -43.32 -0.93
N TRP A 676 -2.49 -44.35 -0.10
CA TRP A 676 -1.81 -44.26 1.19
C TRP A 676 -0.27 -44.07 1.06
N LEU A 677 0.31 -44.62 -0.02
CA LEU A 677 1.73 -44.50 -0.34
C LEU A 677 2.06 -43.20 -1.07
N ALA A 678 1.12 -42.63 -1.82
CA ALA A 678 1.29 -41.42 -2.61
C ALA A 678 1.49 -40.19 -1.71
N ASP A 679 2.46 -39.35 -2.08
CA ASP A 679 2.66 -38.04 -1.47
C ASP A 679 2.15 -36.89 -2.37
N ALA A 680 1.93 -37.16 -3.67
CA ALA A 680 1.53 -36.17 -4.66
C ALA A 680 0.02 -36.11 -4.93
N TRP A 681 -0.73 -37.14 -4.56
CA TRP A 681 -2.17 -37.26 -4.81
C TRP A 681 -2.86 -38.08 -3.72
N GLU A 682 -4.17 -37.94 -3.61
CA GLU A 682 -5.01 -38.62 -2.62
C GLU A 682 -6.39 -38.96 -3.18
N ILE A 683 -7.12 -39.84 -2.48
CA ILE A 683 -8.52 -40.14 -2.75
C ILE A 683 -9.38 -39.51 -1.65
N ARG A 684 -10.31 -38.63 -2.03
CA ARG A 684 -11.26 -37.98 -1.13
C ARG A 684 -12.69 -38.30 -1.54
N GLY A 685 -13.30 -39.25 -0.83
CA GLY A 685 -14.61 -39.79 -1.21
C GLY A 685 -14.52 -40.48 -2.57
N ASP A 686 -15.34 -40.07 -3.53
CA ASP A 686 -15.36 -40.62 -4.90
C ASP A 686 -14.42 -39.88 -5.87
N TRP A 687 -13.51 -39.04 -5.36
CA TRP A 687 -12.63 -38.19 -6.17
C TRP A 687 -11.16 -38.50 -5.96
N PHE A 688 -10.45 -38.67 -7.07
CA PHE A 688 -8.99 -38.58 -7.15
C PHE A 688 -8.63 -37.11 -7.25
N GLN A 689 -7.71 -36.64 -6.40
CA GLN A 689 -7.25 -35.25 -6.42
C GLN A 689 -5.77 -35.12 -6.08
N ARG A 690 -5.12 -34.08 -6.59
CA ARG A 690 -3.76 -33.71 -6.16
C ARG A 690 -3.78 -33.37 -4.66
N THR A 691 -2.71 -33.72 -3.95
CA THR A 691 -2.55 -33.33 -2.55
C THR A 691 -2.59 -31.80 -2.42
N GLY A 692 -3.43 -31.30 -1.52
CA GLY A 692 -3.68 -29.86 -1.32
C GLY A 692 -4.75 -29.25 -2.24
N PHE A 693 -5.42 -30.04 -3.08
CA PHE A 693 -6.43 -29.51 -4.02
C PHE A 693 -7.57 -28.75 -3.34
N ASP A 694 -8.08 -29.21 -2.19
CA ASP A 694 -9.17 -28.52 -1.50
C ASP A 694 -8.74 -27.15 -0.96
N ASP A 695 -7.49 -27.00 -0.53
CA ASP A 695 -6.93 -25.72 -0.09
C ASP A 695 -6.76 -24.77 -1.28
N ASP A 696 -6.25 -25.28 -2.40
CA ASP A 696 -6.12 -24.54 -3.64
C ASP A 696 -7.49 -24.13 -4.22
N LEU A 697 -8.50 -24.98 -4.10
CA LEU A 697 -9.89 -24.68 -4.50
C LEU A 697 -10.49 -23.60 -3.62
N ALA A 698 -10.30 -23.67 -2.29
CA ALA A 698 -10.75 -22.62 -1.38
C ALA A 698 -10.06 -21.28 -1.66
N GLN A 699 -8.77 -21.31 -1.97
CA GLN A 699 -7.99 -20.14 -2.37
C GLN A 699 -8.48 -19.59 -3.71
N ALA A 700 -8.67 -20.43 -4.73
CA ALA A 700 -9.17 -20.02 -6.03
C ALA A 700 -10.59 -19.43 -5.96
N LEU A 701 -11.48 -20.02 -5.15
CA LEU A 701 -12.80 -19.43 -4.92
C LEU A 701 -12.72 -18.06 -4.24
N THR A 702 -11.67 -17.80 -3.46
CA THR A 702 -11.43 -16.50 -2.84
C THR A 702 -10.82 -15.51 -3.83
N ASP A 703 -9.84 -15.94 -4.63
CA ASP A 703 -9.09 -15.10 -5.56
C ASP A 703 -9.92 -14.67 -6.77
N PHE A 704 -10.76 -15.57 -7.29
CA PHE A 704 -11.62 -15.29 -8.45
C PHE A 704 -12.99 -14.76 -8.07
N ALA A 705 -13.35 -14.75 -6.79
CA ALA A 705 -14.57 -14.09 -6.35
C ALA A 705 -14.38 -12.59 -6.38
N ASP A 706 -15.28 -11.91 -7.09
CA ASP A 706 -15.38 -10.46 -6.99
C ASP A 706 -15.82 -10.00 -5.58
N GLU A 707 -15.89 -8.69 -5.40
CA GLU A 707 -16.36 -8.07 -4.16
C GLU A 707 -17.81 -8.48 -3.78
N PHE A 708 -18.58 -9.00 -4.74
CA PHE A 708 -19.94 -9.48 -4.57
C PHE A 708 -20.03 -10.99 -4.31
N GLY A 709 -18.88 -11.69 -4.33
CA GLY A 709 -18.81 -13.13 -4.10
C GLY A 709 -19.19 -13.96 -5.33
N VAL A 710 -19.00 -13.42 -6.53
CA VAL A 710 -19.22 -14.08 -7.81
C VAL A 710 -17.87 -14.44 -8.43
N ALA A 711 -17.65 -15.72 -8.68
CA ALA A 711 -16.47 -16.22 -9.39
C ALA A 711 -16.86 -16.87 -10.72
N SER A 712 -16.05 -16.70 -11.75
CA SER A 712 -16.24 -17.44 -13.01
C SER A 712 -15.87 -18.91 -12.80
N LEU A 713 -16.81 -19.81 -13.09
CA LEU A 713 -16.55 -21.25 -13.02
C LEU A 713 -15.43 -21.68 -13.99
N ALA A 714 -15.34 -21.03 -15.16
CA ALA A 714 -14.27 -21.29 -16.12
C ALA A 714 -12.91 -20.80 -15.60
N ALA A 715 -12.85 -19.60 -15.02
CA ALA A 715 -11.59 -19.06 -14.50
C ALA A 715 -11.04 -19.88 -13.33
N VAL A 716 -11.91 -20.32 -12.41
CA VAL A 716 -11.52 -21.19 -11.30
C VAL A 716 -11.05 -22.55 -11.82
N ALA A 717 -11.72 -23.12 -12.82
CA ALA A 717 -11.32 -24.38 -13.44
C ALA A 717 -9.95 -24.27 -14.13
N ASP A 718 -9.73 -23.21 -14.92
CA ASP A 718 -8.47 -22.94 -15.60
C ASP A 718 -7.31 -22.75 -14.60
N ASN A 719 -7.55 -22.03 -13.50
CA ASN A 719 -6.54 -21.82 -12.45
C ASN A 719 -6.14 -23.13 -11.75
N LEU A 720 -7.12 -24.00 -11.50
CA LEU A 720 -6.88 -25.30 -10.88
C LEU A 720 -6.35 -26.34 -11.88
N GLY A 721 -6.32 -26.02 -13.17
CA GLY A 721 -5.91 -26.93 -14.24
C GLY A 721 -6.87 -28.12 -14.39
N VAL A 722 -8.17 -27.90 -14.15
CA VAL A 722 -9.21 -28.94 -14.19
C VAL A 722 -10.27 -28.61 -15.24
N ASP A 723 -10.92 -29.64 -15.77
CA ASP A 723 -12.06 -29.42 -16.67
C ASP A 723 -13.23 -28.78 -15.92
N LYS A 724 -13.86 -27.79 -16.56
CA LYS A 724 -14.97 -27.00 -16.01
C LYS A 724 -16.17 -27.87 -15.59
N GLN A 725 -16.49 -28.90 -16.37
CA GLN A 725 -17.61 -29.80 -16.08
C GLN A 725 -17.27 -30.74 -14.91
N VAL A 726 -16.03 -31.21 -14.85
CA VAL A 726 -15.53 -32.03 -13.74
C VAL A 726 -15.57 -31.23 -12.43
N LEU A 727 -15.11 -29.98 -12.44
CA LEU A 727 -15.17 -29.09 -11.28
C LEU A 727 -16.62 -28.81 -10.85
N ALA A 728 -17.51 -28.52 -11.80
CA ALA A 728 -18.93 -28.29 -11.50
C ALA A 728 -19.59 -29.52 -10.85
N ALA A 729 -19.26 -30.72 -11.32
CA ALA A 729 -19.74 -31.97 -10.73
C ALA A 729 -19.19 -32.19 -9.31
N ARG A 730 -17.92 -31.86 -9.06
CA ARG A 730 -17.30 -31.93 -7.73
C ARG A 730 -17.91 -30.97 -6.73
N LEU A 731 -18.32 -29.78 -7.18
CA LEU A 731 -18.91 -28.72 -6.35
C LEU A 731 -20.43 -28.86 -6.15
N ALA A 732 -21.07 -29.82 -6.84
CA ALA A 732 -22.51 -30.00 -6.80
C ALA A 732 -23.00 -30.27 -5.36
N GLY A 733 -23.79 -29.34 -4.82
CA GLY A 733 -24.33 -29.44 -3.45
C GLY A 733 -23.46 -28.79 -2.37
N GLU A 734 -22.23 -28.38 -2.68
CA GLU A 734 -21.32 -27.68 -1.77
C GLU A 734 -21.29 -26.17 -2.03
N VAL A 735 -21.34 -25.75 -3.31
CA VAL A 735 -21.36 -24.35 -3.74
C VAL A 735 -22.55 -24.09 -4.66
N THR A 736 -23.15 -22.90 -4.58
CA THR A 736 -24.27 -22.52 -5.46
C THR A 736 -23.72 -22.12 -6.83
N VAL A 737 -24.10 -22.86 -7.87
CA VAL A 737 -23.74 -22.58 -9.26
C VAL A 737 -24.92 -21.89 -9.96
N HIS A 738 -24.69 -20.72 -10.54
CA HIS A 738 -25.68 -19.97 -11.30
C HIS A 738 -25.19 -19.74 -12.74
N GLY A 739 -25.64 -20.58 -13.67
CA GLY A 739 -25.13 -20.59 -15.03
C GLY A 739 -23.63 -20.90 -15.04
N ASP A 740 -22.83 -19.96 -15.50
CA ASP A 740 -21.37 -20.05 -15.56
C ASP A 740 -20.64 -19.42 -14.36
N HIS A 741 -21.39 -19.05 -13.32
CA HIS A 741 -20.86 -18.36 -12.14
C HIS A 741 -21.01 -19.20 -10.87
N LEU A 742 -20.02 -19.09 -9.98
CA LEU A 742 -19.98 -19.67 -8.65
C LEU A 742 -20.25 -18.59 -7.61
N LEU A 743 -21.18 -18.85 -6.69
CA LEU A 743 -21.53 -17.90 -5.63
C LEU A 743 -20.92 -18.34 -4.30
N THR A 744 -19.97 -17.55 -3.80
CA THR A 744 -19.27 -17.80 -2.53
C THR A 744 -19.99 -17.16 -1.34
N ARG A 745 -20.83 -16.13 -1.57
CA ARG A 745 -21.62 -15.42 -0.56
C ARG A 745 -23.13 -15.55 -0.83
N THR A 746 -23.79 -16.53 -0.21
CA THR A 746 -25.24 -16.77 -0.43
C THR A 746 -26.09 -16.71 0.84
N ARG A 747 -25.52 -16.29 1.97
CA ARG A 747 -26.17 -16.37 3.30
C ARG A 747 -27.23 -15.30 3.54
N SER A 748 -27.10 -14.12 2.93
CA SER A 748 -28.03 -13.00 3.12
C SER A 748 -28.82 -12.68 1.84
N ALA A 749 -29.92 -11.94 1.97
CA ALA A 749 -30.66 -11.44 0.81
C ALA A 749 -29.87 -10.36 0.05
N GLN A 750 -29.06 -9.57 0.76
CA GLN A 750 -28.20 -8.54 0.17
C GLN A 750 -27.07 -9.14 -0.65
N ASP A 751 -26.40 -10.18 -0.15
CA ASP A 751 -25.31 -10.84 -0.90
C ASP A 751 -25.82 -11.44 -2.20
N ARG A 752 -26.98 -12.09 -2.16
CA ARG A 752 -27.62 -12.65 -3.35
C ARG A 752 -28.07 -11.56 -4.32
N ALA A 753 -28.56 -10.42 -3.83
CA ALA A 753 -28.94 -9.29 -4.66
C ALA A 753 -27.73 -8.61 -5.32
N ALA A 754 -26.65 -8.39 -4.58
CA ALA A 754 -25.40 -7.83 -5.10
C ALA A 754 -24.77 -8.76 -6.15
N ALA A 755 -24.70 -10.06 -5.87
CA ALA A 755 -24.21 -11.07 -6.81
C ALA A 755 -25.04 -11.12 -8.11
N LEU A 756 -26.36 -11.02 -8.01
CA LEU A 756 -27.24 -11.03 -9.18
C LEU A 756 -27.08 -9.74 -10.01
N LEU A 757 -26.96 -8.58 -9.36
CA LEU A 757 -26.66 -7.32 -10.05
C LEU A 757 -25.29 -7.40 -10.76
N ALA A 758 -24.28 -7.97 -10.12
CA ALA A 758 -22.95 -8.17 -10.69
C ALA A 758 -22.97 -9.07 -11.93
N ILE A 759 -23.74 -10.17 -11.89
CA ILE A 759 -23.90 -11.09 -13.02
C ILE A 759 -24.60 -10.41 -14.21
N GLU A 760 -25.62 -9.59 -13.97
CA GLU A 760 -26.40 -8.96 -15.05
C GLU A 760 -25.70 -7.74 -15.66
N GLY A 761 -24.90 -7.01 -14.89
CA GLY A 761 -24.11 -5.88 -15.37
C GLY A 761 -24.91 -4.62 -15.72
N GLU A 762 -26.21 -4.57 -15.42
CA GLU A 762 -27.05 -3.39 -15.61
C GLU A 762 -28.08 -3.14 -14.48
N PRO A 763 -28.56 -1.90 -14.28
CA PRO A 763 -29.45 -1.60 -13.16
C PRO A 763 -30.82 -2.27 -13.30
N LEU A 764 -31.16 -3.11 -12.34
CA LEU A 764 -32.42 -3.84 -12.31
C LEU A 764 -33.50 -3.07 -11.52
N THR A 765 -34.76 -3.35 -11.86
CA THR A 765 -35.89 -2.85 -11.09
C THR A 765 -36.08 -3.68 -9.83
N GLY A 766 -36.59 -3.07 -8.76
CA GLY A 766 -36.93 -3.77 -7.53
C GLY A 766 -37.78 -5.04 -7.75
N PRO A 767 -38.86 -4.98 -8.58
CA PRO A 767 -39.65 -6.17 -8.91
C PRO A 767 -38.88 -7.30 -9.62
N SER A 768 -37.94 -6.97 -10.52
CA SER A 768 -37.12 -7.97 -11.22
C SER A 768 -36.18 -8.71 -10.26
N LEU A 769 -35.64 -8.00 -9.26
CA LEU A 769 -34.80 -8.61 -8.22
C LEU A 769 -35.61 -9.57 -7.35
N VAL A 770 -36.83 -9.17 -6.96
CA VAL A 770 -37.73 -10.02 -6.15
C VAL A 770 -38.07 -11.32 -6.88
N GLU A 771 -38.41 -11.24 -8.18
CA GLU A 771 -38.77 -12.40 -9.00
C GLU A 771 -37.60 -13.41 -9.11
N ARG A 772 -36.40 -12.93 -9.41
CA ARG A 772 -35.22 -13.79 -9.63
C ARG A 772 -34.64 -14.38 -8.35
N LEU A 773 -34.75 -13.66 -7.23
CA LEU A 773 -34.28 -14.13 -5.91
C LEU A 773 -35.30 -15.01 -5.18
N GLY A 774 -36.56 -15.03 -5.63
CA GLY A 774 -37.64 -15.79 -4.99
C GLY A 774 -38.04 -15.23 -3.61
N GLU A 775 -37.81 -13.94 -3.35
CA GLU A 775 -38.10 -13.30 -2.07
C GLU A 775 -39.59 -12.97 -1.93
N ALA A 776 -40.22 -13.31 -0.80
CA ALA A 776 -41.66 -13.15 -0.63
C ALA A 776 -42.11 -11.72 -0.28
N ASN A 777 -41.21 -10.87 0.26
CA ASN A 777 -41.54 -9.52 0.72
C ASN A 777 -40.60 -8.45 0.10
N PRO A 778 -41.08 -7.68 -0.90
CA PRO A 778 -40.30 -6.63 -1.55
C PRO A 778 -39.78 -5.57 -0.59
N ARG A 779 -40.56 -5.22 0.44
CA ARG A 779 -40.18 -4.16 1.39
C ARG A 779 -38.99 -4.58 2.25
N THR A 780 -38.90 -5.85 2.60
CA THR A 780 -37.75 -6.40 3.34
C THR A 780 -36.50 -6.40 2.47
N LEU A 781 -36.61 -6.82 1.20
CA LEU A 781 -35.49 -6.79 0.27
C LEU A 781 -35.00 -5.37 0.01
N TYR A 782 -35.90 -4.41 -0.21
CA TYR A 782 -35.53 -3.01 -0.47
C TYR A 782 -34.85 -2.36 0.74
N ASN A 783 -35.34 -2.63 1.96
CA ASN A 783 -34.70 -2.15 3.18
C ASN A 783 -33.33 -2.79 3.38
N ALA A 784 -33.19 -4.07 3.04
CA ALA A 784 -31.94 -4.81 3.14
C ALA A 784 -30.90 -4.26 2.14
N MET A 785 -31.29 -4.04 0.89
CA MET A 785 -30.43 -3.43 -0.13
C MET A 785 -30.07 -1.99 0.17
N GLY A 786 -31.03 -1.17 0.64
CA GLY A 786 -30.76 0.23 1.01
C GLY A 786 -29.92 0.40 2.28
N ALA A 787 -29.67 -0.67 3.03
CA ALA A 787 -28.74 -0.68 4.15
C ALA A 787 -27.36 -1.27 3.77
N ASP A 788 -27.21 -1.81 2.56
CA ASP A 788 -25.97 -2.41 2.08
C ASP A 788 -25.18 -1.39 1.25
N PRO A 789 -23.97 -1.00 1.66
CA PRO A 789 -23.19 0.04 0.98
C PRO A 789 -22.77 -0.34 -0.46
N ARG A 790 -22.86 -1.62 -0.84
CA ARG A 790 -22.54 -2.09 -2.19
C ARG A 790 -23.65 -1.83 -3.20
N ILE A 791 -24.86 -1.57 -2.75
CA ILE A 791 -26.04 -1.43 -3.60
C ILE A 791 -26.60 -0.02 -3.42
N ILE A 792 -26.57 0.77 -4.48
CA ILE A 792 -27.15 2.11 -4.49
C ILE A 792 -28.45 2.14 -5.27
N ARG A 793 -29.27 3.10 -4.91
CA ARG A 793 -30.48 3.41 -5.64
C ARG A 793 -30.16 4.49 -6.67
N VAL A 794 -30.33 4.18 -7.95
CA VAL A 794 -30.01 5.09 -9.08
C VAL A 794 -31.26 5.71 -9.71
N GLY A 795 -32.42 5.46 -9.10
CA GLY A 795 -33.68 6.04 -9.52
C GLY A 795 -34.82 5.60 -8.61
N ARG A 796 -36.05 5.99 -8.94
CA ARG A 796 -37.20 5.75 -8.05
C ARG A 796 -37.47 4.28 -7.75
N ASP A 797 -37.13 3.33 -8.61
CA ASP A 797 -37.29 1.89 -8.31
C ASP A 797 -36.22 1.04 -9.01
N ARG A 798 -35.04 1.64 -9.25
CA ARG A 798 -33.89 0.99 -9.88
C ARG A 798 -32.73 0.94 -8.91
N TRP A 799 -32.09 -0.22 -8.90
CA TRP A 799 -30.98 -0.55 -8.03
C TRP A 799 -29.79 -0.94 -8.88
N ALA A 800 -28.62 -0.51 -8.45
CA ALA A 800 -27.36 -0.73 -9.13
C ALA A 800 -26.28 -1.06 -8.10
N LEU A 801 -25.17 -1.61 -8.56
CA LEU A 801 -23.98 -1.68 -7.75
C LEU A 801 -23.37 -0.29 -7.63
N ALA A 802 -22.93 0.06 -6.41
CA ALA A 802 -22.22 1.32 -6.14
C ALA A 802 -20.98 1.47 -7.04
N ALA A 803 -20.28 0.36 -7.27
CA ALA A 803 -19.09 0.27 -8.11
C ALA A 803 -19.32 0.68 -9.58
N TRP A 804 -20.56 0.75 -10.07
CA TRP A 804 -20.84 1.19 -11.44
C TRP A 804 -20.70 2.71 -11.64
N GLY A 805 -20.43 3.46 -10.57
CA GLY A 805 -20.23 4.92 -10.64
C GLY A 805 -21.46 5.68 -11.13
N LEU A 806 -22.64 5.06 -11.03
CA LEU A 806 -23.90 5.69 -11.34
C LEU A 806 -24.25 6.67 -10.22
N GLU A 807 -24.82 7.81 -10.59
CA GLU A 807 -25.24 8.81 -9.62
C GLU A 807 -26.28 8.23 -8.66
N GLU A 808 -25.95 8.21 -7.37
CA GLU A 808 -26.88 7.77 -6.33
C GLU A 808 -28.04 8.77 -6.22
N TYR A 809 -29.24 8.26 -6.43
CA TYR A 809 -30.48 8.99 -6.29
C TYR A 809 -30.97 8.88 -4.84
N SER A 810 -30.68 9.90 -4.03
CA SER A 810 -31.19 10.02 -2.66
C SER A 810 -32.59 10.64 -2.64
N THR A 811 -32.70 11.94 -2.89
CA THR A 811 -33.93 12.72 -2.95
C THR A 811 -33.84 13.76 -4.07
N LEU A 812 -35.00 14.20 -4.56
CA LEU A 812 -35.04 15.20 -5.62
C LEU A 812 -34.46 16.57 -5.22
N ALA A 813 -34.53 16.94 -3.94
CA ALA A 813 -33.97 18.19 -3.42
C ALA A 813 -32.44 18.19 -3.49
N GLU A 814 -31.82 17.13 -3.00
CA GLU A 814 -30.37 16.96 -2.97
C GLU A 814 -29.79 16.84 -4.38
N TRP A 815 -30.50 16.12 -5.25
CA TRP A 815 -30.18 16.00 -6.67
C TRP A 815 -30.19 17.34 -7.43
N ILE A 816 -31.19 18.21 -7.17
CA ILE A 816 -31.22 19.58 -7.70
C ILE A 816 -30.08 20.40 -7.08
N GLY A 817 -29.86 20.26 -5.78
CA GLY A 817 -28.87 21.01 -5.02
C GLY A 817 -27.43 20.82 -5.49
N GLN A 818 -27.05 19.58 -5.83
CA GLN A 818 -25.73 19.29 -6.41
C GLN A 818 -25.53 19.97 -7.78
N ARG A 819 -26.58 19.99 -8.61
CA ARG A 819 -26.49 20.61 -9.95
C ARG A 819 -26.32 22.11 -9.88
N VAL A 820 -27.01 22.75 -8.94
CA VAL A 820 -26.93 24.21 -8.77
C VAL A 820 -25.77 24.67 -7.87
N GLU A 821 -24.93 23.74 -7.40
CA GLU A 821 -23.81 24.00 -6.50
C GLU A 821 -22.67 24.77 -7.17
N THR A 822 -22.46 24.53 -8.47
CA THR A 822 -21.43 25.22 -9.28
C THR A 822 -21.93 26.54 -9.90
N GLY A 823 -23.20 26.90 -9.65
CA GLY A 823 -23.82 28.11 -10.14
C GLY A 823 -25.25 27.89 -10.65
N PRO A 824 -25.92 28.94 -11.14
CA PRO A 824 -27.29 28.83 -11.61
C PRO A 824 -27.41 27.87 -12.80
N VAL A 825 -28.35 26.92 -12.75
CA VAL A 825 -28.60 25.94 -13.83
C VAL A 825 -29.96 26.20 -14.49
N PRO A 826 -30.07 26.14 -15.82
CA PRO A 826 -31.36 26.28 -16.49
C PRO A 826 -32.37 25.23 -16.02
N LEU A 827 -33.58 25.65 -15.64
CA LEU A 827 -34.64 24.73 -15.18
C LEU A 827 -34.98 23.66 -16.23
N LEU A 828 -34.84 23.97 -17.51
CA LEU A 828 -35.08 23.01 -18.60
C LEU A 828 -34.07 21.85 -18.61
N ARG A 829 -32.79 22.10 -18.28
CA ARG A 829 -31.78 21.03 -18.16
C ARG A 829 -32.13 20.08 -17.01
N LEU A 830 -32.56 20.62 -15.88
CA LEU A 830 -32.99 19.82 -14.72
C LEU A 830 -34.19 18.92 -15.06
N LEU A 831 -35.09 19.35 -15.95
CA LEU A 831 -36.25 18.54 -16.36
C LEU A 831 -35.84 17.38 -17.27
N GLU A 832 -34.93 17.62 -18.23
CA GLU A 832 -34.44 16.59 -19.14
C GLU A 832 -33.66 15.49 -18.40
N GLU A 833 -32.77 15.85 -17.48
CA GLU A 833 -31.98 14.88 -16.71
C GLU A 833 -32.86 14.10 -15.71
N ALA A 834 -33.85 14.76 -15.09
CA ALA A 834 -34.78 14.10 -14.16
C ALA A 834 -35.65 13.04 -14.85
N GLN A 835 -35.96 13.22 -16.14
CA GLN A 835 -36.72 12.24 -16.91
C GLN A 835 -35.95 10.93 -17.09
N ALA A 836 -34.63 10.98 -17.26
CA ALA A 836 -33.77 9.78 -17.34
C ALA A 836 -33.74 8.97 -16.04
N LEU A 837 -34.00 9.61 -14.90
CA LEU A 837 -34.10 9.01 -13.57
C LEU A 837 -35.52 8.52 -13.22
N GLY A 838 -36.47 8.71 -14.13
CA GLY A 838 -37.89 8.35 -13.95
C GLY A 838 -38.65 9.30 -13.01
N VAL A 839 -38.20 10.55 -12.88
CA VAL A 839 -38.84 11.59 -12.05
C VAL A 839 -39.79 12.44 -12.89
N ALA A 840 -40.95 12.79 -12.34
CA ALA A 840 -41.95 13.61 -13.03
C ALA A 840 -41.57 15.11 -13.04
N GLU A 841 -41.76 15.78 -14.17
CA GLU A 841 -41.47 17.22 -14.35
C GLU A 841 -42.12 18.13 -13.29
N SER A 842 -43.34 17.78 -12.86
CA SER A 842 -44.07 18.52 -11.84
C SER A 842 -43.36 18.52 -10.48
N SER A 843 -42.66 17.45 -10.14
CA SER A 843 -41.89 17.34 -8.91
C SER A 843 -40.63 18.22 -8.94
N VAL A 844 -39.92 18.26 -10.07
CA VAL A 844 -38.71 19.08 -10.25
C VAL A 844 -39.02 20.56 -10.07
N ARG A 845 -40.09 21.05 -10.73
CA ARG A 845 -40.51 22.46 -10.62
C ARG A 845 -40.91 22.87 -9.20
N THR A 846 -41.53 21.94 -8.47
CA THR A 846 -41.95 22.17 -7.08
C THR A 846 -40.74 22.35 -6.17
N TYR A 847 -39.71 21.51 -6.30
CA TYR A 847 -38.50 21.59 -5.48
C TYR A 847 -37.58 22.75 -5.88
N ALA A 848 -37.46 23.07 -7.17
CA ALA A 848 -36.66 24.22 -7.65
C ALA A 848 -37.22 25.59 -7.19
N SER A 849 -38.43 25.62 -6.64
CA SER A 849 -39.09 26.80 -6.08
C SER A 849 -39.21 26.75 -4.55
N SER A 850 -38.49 25.83 -3.88
CA SER A 850 -38.52 25.66 -2.43
C SER A 850 -37.65 26.72 -1.71
N VAL A 851 -37.72 26.78 -0.38
CA VAL A 851 -36.86 27.69 0.42
C VAL A 851 -35.35 27.43 0.28
N GLU A 852 -34.94 26.27 -0.25
CA GLU A 852 -33.53 25.92 -0.48
C GLU A 852 -32.97 26.47 -1.80
N PHE A 853 -33.84 26.78 -2.76
CA PHE A 853 -33.46 27.16 -4.13
C PHE A 853 -34.27 28.36 -4.63
N GLN A 854 -33.63 29.23 -5.40
CA GLN A 854 -34.31 30.34 -6.06
C GLN A 854 -34.24 30.16 -7.57
N THR A 855 -35.36 30.42 -8.25
CA THR A 855 -35.42 30.44 -9.72
C THR A 855 -35.60 31.88 -10.21
N VAL A 856 -34.58 32.44 -10.87
CA VAL A 856 -34.59 33.81 -11.42
C VAL A 856 -34.29 33.71 -12.92
N ASP A 857 -35.13 34.34 -13.76
CA ASP A 857 -35.01 34.32 -15.22
C ASP A 857 -34.82 32.92 -15.85
N GLY A 858 -35.45 31.90 -15.26
CA GLY A 858 -35.39 30.52 -15.75
C GLY A 858 -34.15 29.73 -15.31
N MET A 859 -33.31 30.32 -14.47
CA MET A 859 -32.11 29.71 -13.88
C MET A 859 -32.36 29.41 -12.39
N VAL A 860 -32.06 28.19 -11.96
CA VAL A 860 -32.19 27.72 -10.56
C VAL A 860 -30.84 27.83 -9.87
N SER A 861 -30.77 28.44 -8.69
CA SER A 861 -29.54 28.60 -7.88
C SER A 861 -29.82 28.33 -6.40
N ARG A 862 -28.78 28.05 -5.60
CA ARG A 862 -28.92 27.99 -4.13
C ARG A 862 -29.22 29.38 -3.57
N ALA A 863 -29.94 29.43 -2.46
CA ALA A 863 -30.10 30.68 -1.70
C ALA A 863 -28.79 31.01 -0.93
N ASP A 864 -28.27 32.24 -1.05
CA ASP A 864 -26.87 32.63 -0.80
C ASP A 864 -26.40 32.81 0.68
N GLU A 865 -27.06 32.31 1.73
CA GLU A 865 -26.53 32.44 3.12
C GLU A 865 -26.78 31.21 4.02
N VAL A 866 -25.70 30.61 4.56
CA VAL A 866 -25.78 29.90 5.86
C VAL A 866 -25.46 30.91 6.95
N GLN A 867 -26.48 31.61 7.46
CA GLN A 867 -26.33 32.41 8.68
C GLN A 867 -25.95 31.48 9.84
N GLU A 868 -24.77 31.69 10.45
CA GLU A 868 -24.60 31.44 11.87
C GLU A 868 -25.60 32.34 12.59
N ILE A 869 -26.77 31.79 12.89
CA ILE A 869 -27.72 32.46 13.75
C ILE A 869 -27.09 32.44 15.14
N ASP A 870 -26.61 33.61 15.58
CA ASP A 870 -26.23 33.87 16.97
C ASP A 870 -27.47 33.70 17.84
N ALA A 871 -27.70 32.45 18.27
CA ALA A 871 -28.92 32.06 18.94
C ALA A 871 -28.73 32.22 20.45
N ASP A 872 -29.03 33.40 20.98
CA ASP A 872 -29.04 33.66 22.42
C ASP A 872 -30.08 32.73 23.11
N PRO A 873 -29.66 31.85 24.04
CA PRO A 873 -30.57 31.05 24.85
C PRO A 873 -31.67 31.87 25.52
N ASP A 874 -31.34 33.09 25.96
CA ASP A 874 -32.26 33.98 26.67
C ASP A 874 -33.23 34.70 25.70
N GLU A 875 -32.98 34.64 24.38
CA GLU A 875 -33.90 35.09 23.32
C GLU A 875 -34.61 33.93 22.60
N THR A 876 -34.46 32.69 23.09
CA THR A 876 -35.04 31.51 22.43
C THR A 876 -36.53 31.32 22.80
N PRO A 877 -37.48 31.29 21.85
CA PRO A 877 -38.90 31.09 22.17
C PRO A 877 -39.16 29.78 22.95
N GLY A 878 -39.94 29.85 24.03
CA GLY A 878 -40.37 28.66 24.79
C GLY A 878 -39.32 28.00 25.70
N LEU A 879 -38.09 28.54 25.76
CA LEU A 879 -37.03 28.06 26.65
C LEU A 879 -37.05 28.79 28.00
N TYR A 880 -37.05 28.10 29.14
CA TYR A 880 -37.08 28.74 30.46
C TYR A 880 -36.06 28.14 31.40
N ARG A 881 -35.54 28.94 32.34
CA ARG A 881 -34.66 28.49 33.42
C ARG A 881 -35.43 28.45 34.74
N VAL A 882 -35.61 27.27 35.32
CA VAL A 882 -36.35 27.12 36.58
C VAL A 882 -35.48 26.34 37.56
N ASN A 883 -35.18 26.92 38.72
CA ASN A 883 -34.32 26.32 39.75
C ASN A 883 -32.92 25.88 39.27
N GLY A 884 -32.40 26.49 38.19
CA GLY A 884 -31.12 26.13 37.59
C GLY A 884 -31.20 25.14 36.42
N ASP A 885 -32.36 24.52 36.21
CA ASP A 885 -32.61 23.60 35.10
C ASP A 885 -33.15 24.34 33.88
N LEU A 886 -32.85 23.82 32.69
CA LEU A 886 -33.35 24.30 31.41
C LEU A 886 -34.58 23.49 30.99
N HIS A 887 -35.64 24.20 30.62
CA HIS A 887 -36.91 23.60 30.22
C HIS A 887 -37.39 24.18 28.90
N LEU A 888 -37.53 23.33 27.87
CA LEU A 888 -38.13 23.74 26.60
C LEU A 888 -39.59 23.29 26.56
N LEU A 889 -40.50 24.25 26.40
CA LEU A 889 -41.92 23.99 26.21
C LEU A 889 -42.18 23.55 24.77
N THR A 890 -42.83 22.42 24.58
CA THR A 890 -43.30 22.00 23.25
C THR A 890 -44.63 21.23 23.34
N THR A 891 -45.21 20.92 22.19
CA THR A 891 -46.42 20.10 22.06
C THR A 891 -46.09 18.80 21.37
N VAL A 892 -46.63 17.69 21.85
CA VAL A 892 -46.41 16.37 21.26
C VAL A 892 -47.06 16.29 19.89
N THR A 893 -46.29 15.92 18.88
CA THR A 893 -46.76 15.71 17.50
C THR A 893 -46.77 14.22 17.16
N HIS A 894 -47.41 13.87 16.05
CA HIS A 894 -47.40 12.50 15.52
C HIS A 894 -45.99 11.94 15.29
N ASP A 895 -45.05 12.77 14.84
CA ASP A 895 -43.66 12.37 14.57
C ASP A 895 -42.91 11.97 15.85
N HIS A 896 -43.19 12.65 16.97
CA HIS A 896 -42.63 12.27 18.27
C HIS A 896 -43.07 10.86 18.70
N LEU A 897 -44.32 10.48 18.39
CA LEU A 897 -44.86 9.14 18.68
C LEU A 897 -44.33 8.08 17.70
N ARG A 898 -43.98 8.46 16.48
CA ARG A 898 -43.40 7.54 15.49
C ARG A 898 -41.96 7.16 15.85
N GLY A 899 -41.23 8.04 16.53
CA GLY A 899 -39.91 7.77 17.08
C GLY A 899 -38.75 8.31 16.24
N SER A 900 -38.98 9.32 15.42
CA SER A 900 -37.92 10.10 14.75
C SER A 900 -37.29 11.10 15.73
N GLY A 901 -36.01 11.45 15.50
CA GLY A 901 -35.42 12.63 16.13
C GLY A 901 -36.27 13.88 15.83
N SER A 902 -36.38 14.78 16.80
CA SER A 902 -37.27 15.94 16.78
C SER A 902 -36.45 17.22 16.66
N GLY A 903 -36.90 18.18 15.85
CA GLY A 903 -36.24 19.49 15.76
C GLY A 903 -36.35 20.28 17.06
N ILE A 904 -35.27 20.95 17.45
CA ILE A 904 -35.21 21.85 18.60
C ILE A 904 -34.60 23.21 18.20
N PRO A 905 -34.91 24.30 18.92
CA PRO A 905 -34.32 25.60 18.65
C PRO A 905 -32.79 25.59 18.82
N ARG A 906 -32.06 26.30 17.96
CA ARG A 906 -30.59 26.41 18.04
C ARG A 906 -30.09 27.03 19.34
N GLY A 907 -30.85 27.94 19.95
CA GLY A 907 -30.46 28.52 21.22
C GLY A 907 -30.56 27.54 22.41
N LEU A 908 -31.35 26.46 22.30
CA LEU A 908 -31.26 25.36 23.27
C LEU A 908 -29.97 24.57 23.07
N ALA A 909 -29.57 24.29 21.83
CA ALA A 909 -28.27 23.66 21.56
C ALA A 909 -27.10 24.53 22.04
N ALA A 910 -27.19 25.85 21.88
CA ALA A 910 -26.25 26.81 22.47
C ALA A 910 -26.24 26.76 24.00
N ALA A 911 -27.42 26.72 24.64
CA ALA A 911 -27.55 26.62 26.10
C ALA A 911 -26.97 25.33 26.69
N LEU A 912 -27.03 24.24 25.92
CA LEU A 912 -26.46 22.93 26.27
C LEU A 912 -25.00 22.79 25.81
N GLU A 913 -24.44 23.81 25.19
CA GLU A 913 -23.08 23.85 24.66
C GLU A 913 -22.82 22.74 23.63
N VAL A 914 -23.72 22.55 22.66
CA VAL A 914 -23.60 21.58 21.55
C VAL A 914 -23.10 22.29 20.28
N PRO A 915 -21.84 22.07 19.85
CA PRO A 915 -21.29 22.74 18.68
C PRO A 915 -22.02 22.39 17.38
N VAL A 916 -21.96 23.27 16.37
CA VAL A 916 -22.49 23.01 15.02
C VAL A 916 -21.73 21.83 14.39
N LEU A 917 -22.48 20.92 13.77
CA LEU A 917 -22.10 19.59 13.28
C LEU A 917 -21.75 18.54 14.35
N GLU A 918 -21.94 18.82 15.64
CA GLU A 918 -21.65 17.89 16.73
C GLU A 918 -22.90 17.35 17.41
N LYS A 919 -22.70 16.34 18.26
CA LYS A 919 -23.73 15.75 19.13
C LYS A 919 -23.28 15.62 20.58
N LYS A 920 -24.21 15.78 21.52
CA LYS A 920 -24.01 15.60 22.97
C LYS A 920 -24.98 14.55 23.49
N THR A 921 -24.47 13.60 24.26
CA THR A 921 -25.28 12.57 24.92
C THR A 921 -25.54 12.96 26.38
N LEU A 922 -26.79 12.86 26.80
CA LEU A 922 -27.30 13.20 28.11
C LEU A 922 -27.79 11.91 28.79
N VAL A 923 -27.58 11.82 30.10
CA VAL A 923 -27.99 10.64 30.88
C VAL A 923 -29.49 10.72 31.18
N SER A 924 -30.19 9.60 31.10
CA SER A 924 -31.61 9.54 31.47
C SER A 924 -31.99 8.17 32.05
N ASP A 925 -33.03 8.13 32.88
CA ASP A 925 -33.52 6.90 33.51
C ASP A 925 -34.12 5.91 32.49
N LEU A 926 -34.51 6.40 31.31
CA LEU A 926 -34.99 5.59 30.18
C LEU A 926 -33.92 5.40 29.10
N GLY A 927 -32.66 5.57 29.45
CA GLY A 927 -31.51 5.41 28.55
C GLY A 927 -31.07 6.71 27.87
N ASP A 928 -29.80 6.74 27.50
CA ASP A 928 -29.09 7.88 26.94
C ASP A 928 -29.89 8.65 25.87
N GLN A 929 -29.84 9.98 25.95
CA GLN A 929 -30.52 10.88 25.04
C GLN A 929 -29.50 11.76 24.31
N THR A 930 -29.53 11.74 22.97
CA THR A 930 -28.61 12.56 22.17
C THR A 930 -29.27 13.86 21.71
N VAL A 931 -28.51 14.95 21.69
CA VAL A 931 -28.83 16.22 21.05
C VAL A 931 -27.79 16.46 19.97
N SER A 932 -28.18 16.79 18.73
CA SER A 932 -27.28 17.05 17.59
C SER A 932 -27.55 18.43 17.00
N ASN A 933 -26.54 19.09 16.44
CA ASN A 933 -26.69 20.41 15.84
C ASN A 933 -26.20 20.37 14.38
N GLY A 934 -27.10 20.34 13.39
CA GLY A 934 -26.76 20.21 11.97
C GLY A 934 -26.87 21.51 11.16
N ARG A 935 -26.51 21.46 9.87
CA ARG A 935 -26.60 22.63 8.96
C ARG A 935 -28.02 23.18 8.80
N SER A 936 -29.03 22.30 8.85
CA SER A 936 -30.46 22.64 8.72
C SER A 936 -31.17 22.93 10.05
N GLY A 937 -30.52 22.69 11.21
CA GLY A 937 -31.12 22.91 12.53
C GLY A 937 -30.59 21.97 13.60
N ALA A 938 -30.96 22.22 14.86
CA ALA A 938 -30.66 21.33 15.98
C ALA A 938 -31.77 20.29 16.17
N THR A 939 -31.41 19.09 16.61
CA THR A 939 -32.34 17.99 16.85
C THR A 939 -32.06 17.31 18.19
N VAL A 940 -33.10 16.78 18.81
CA VAL A 940 -33.00 15.82 19.91
C VAL A 940 -33.38 14.45 19.36
N GLY A 941 -32.63 13.40 19.71
CA GLY A 941 -32.97 12.01 19.36
C GLY A 941 -34.39 11.65 19.84
N SER A 942 -34.92 10.53 19.34
CA SER A 942 -36.30 10.12 19.62
C SER A 942 -36.68 10.23 21.10
N ILE A 943 -37.77 10.95 21.40
CA ILE A 943 -38.33 11.06 22.76
C ILE A 943 -39.49 10.08 23.00
N ARG A 944 -39.82 9.23 22.02
CA ARG A 944 -40.97 8.32 22.05
C ARG A 944 -41.06 7.50 23.35
N ARG A 945 -39.93 6.96 23.81
CA ARG A 945 -39.86 6.13 25.02
C ARG A 945 -40.31 6.87 26.28
N PHE A 946 -40.07 8.18 26.35
CA PHE A 946 -40.51 9.00 27.47
C PHE A 946 -42.01 9.26 27.42
N LEU A 947 -42.54 9.50 26.22
CA LEU A 947 -43.98 9.70 26.01
C LEU A 947 -44.78 8.43 26.34
N GLU A 948 -44.29 7.27 25.92
CA GLU A 948 -44.90 5.97 26.24
C GLU A 948 -44.83 5.69 27.74
N ALA A 949 -43.70 5.95 28.41
CA ALA A 949 -43.56 5.74 29.85
C ALA A 949 -44.46 6.66 30.69
N ALA A 950 -44.71 7.88 30.23
CA ALA A 950 -45.54 8.86 30.91
C ALA A 950 -47.01 8.89 30.45
N ASP A 951 -47.40 7.97 29.54
CA ASP A 951 -48.73 7.89 28.93
C ASP A 951 -49.19 9.22 28.32
N ILE A 952 -48.31 9.89 27.56
CA ILE A 952 -48.55 11.22 26.97
C ILE A 952 -48.92 11.06 25.49
N GLY A 953 -50.08 11.59 25.12
CA GLY A 953 -50.62 11.52 23.77
C GLY A 953 -50.29 12.72 22.88
N GLU A 954 -50.63 12.58 21.60
CA GLU A 954 -50.55 13.66 20.60
C GLU A 954 -51.39 14.88 21.03
N GLY A 955 -50.83 16.08 20.87
CA GLY A 955 -51.47 17.34 21.24
C GLY A 955 -51.29 17.77 22.70
N GLU A 956 -50.74 16.92 23.57
CA GLU A 956 -50.40 17.32 24.94
C GLU A 956 -49.17 18.23 24.99
N ARG A 957 -49.13 19.18 25.93
CA ARG A 957 -47.96 20.03 26.17
C ARG A 957 -46.99 19.33 27.10
N ILE A 958 -45.71 19.40 26.76
CA ILE A 958 -44.63 18.79 27.51
C ILE A 958 -43.48 19.76 27.72
N TRP A 959 -42.69 19.47 28.74
CA TRP A 959 -41.39 20.03 29.02
C TRP A 959 -40.32 19.02 28.62
N LEU A 960 -39.40 19.44 27.76
CA LEU A 960 -38.11 18.78 27.66
C LEU A 960 -37.21 19.39 28.74
N GLN A 961 -36.89 18.60 29.76
CA GLN A 961 -36.10 19.03 30.90
C GLN A 961 -34.64 18.62 30.72
N PHE A 962 -33.76 19.59 30.92
CA PHE A 962 -32.32 19.44 30.90
C PHE A 962 -31.80 19.95 32.24
N THR A 963 -31.46 19.03 33.12
CA THR A 963 -31.08 19.37 34.49
C THR A 963 -29.64 19.88 34.55
N ALA A 964 -29.34 20.70 35.55
CA ALA A 964 -28.01 21.27 35.74
C ALA A 964 -26.90 20.22 35.94
N ASP A 965 -27.26 19.01 36.41
CA ASP A 965 -26.36 17.85 36.54
C ASP A 965 -26.22 17.04 35.23
N GLY A 966 -26.77 17.52 34.11
CA GLY A 966 -26.57 16.95 32.77
C GLY A 966 -27.50 15.80 32.41
N ARG A 967 -28.64 15.68 33.08
CA ARG A 967 -29.65 14.65 32.79
C ARG A 967 -30.75 15.20 31.89
N PHE A 968 -31.42 14.28 31.21
CA PHE A 968 -32.56 14.57 30.34
C PHE A 968 -33.82 13.84 30.81
N ASP A 969 -34.96 14.53 30.80
CA ASP A 969 -36.27 13.92 31.04
C ASP A 969 -37.40 14.66 30.29
N VAL A 970 -38.58 14.04 30.21
CA VAL A 970 -39.79 14.64 29.64
C VAL A 970 -40.91 14.66 30.67
N GLN A 971 -41.45 15.85 30.95
CA GLN A 971 -42.53 16.05 31.91
C GLN A 971 -43.78 16.62 31.24
N ARG A 972 -44.98 16.27 31.72
CA ARG A 972 -46.23 16.97 31.33
C ARG A 972 -46.20 18.43 31.77
N ALA A 973 -46.54 19.33 30.86
CA ALA A 973 -46.79 20.74 31.15
C ALA A 973 -48.29 20.98 31.40
N THR A 974 -48.64 22.05 32.12
CA THR A 974 -50.04 22.40 32.34
C THR A 974 -50.78 22.62 30.99
N PRO A 975 -51.96 22.01 30.78
CA PRO A 975 -52.74 22.22 29.56
C PRO A 975 -53.11 23.69 29.37
N ARG A 976 -53.28 24.13 28.11
CA ARG A 976 -53.77 25.49 27.82
C ARG A 976 -55.18 25.66 28.38
N ARG A 977 -55.40 26.76 29.09
CA ARG A 977 -56.70 27.14 29.65
C ARG A 977 -56.97 28.61 29.34
N ALA A 978 -58.23 28.95 29.07
CA ALA A 978 -58.62 30.35 28.97
C ALA A 978 -58.54 31.01 30.36
N GLY A 979 -57.92 32.17 30.44
CA GLY A 979 -57.72 32.91 31.68
C GLY A 979 -57.73 34.42 31.43
N SER A 980 -57.32 35.19 32.44
CA SER A 980 -56.98 36.61 32.27
C SER A 980 -55.88 37.03 33.23
N GLY A 981 -55.11 38.06 32.86
CA GLY A 981 -54.07 38.63 33.69
C GLY A 981 -52.89 37.69 33.95
N LEU A 982 -52.32 37.73 35.15
CA LEU A 982 -51.06 37.03 35.45
C LEU A 982 -51.20 35.49 35.43
N ALA A 983 -52.39 34.97 35.73
CA ALA A 983 -52.68 33.54 35.61
C ALA A 983 -52.65 33.06 34.15
N GLU A 984 -53.10 33.91 33.21
CA GLU A 984 -53.02 33.61 31.79
C GLU A 984 -51.58 33.66 31.30
N VAL A 985 -50.79 34.66 31.72
CA VAL A 985 -49.35 34.75 31.40
C VAL A 985 -48.59 33.49 31.85
N LEU A 986 -48.83 33.02 33.08
CA LEU A 986 -48.20 31.79 33.59
C LEU A 986 -48.65 30.54 32.81
N ASN A 987 -49.92 30.44 32.40
CA ASN A 987 -50.40 29.29 31.63
C ASN A 987 -49.89 29.29 30.17
N VAL A 988 -49.82 30.46 29.54
CA VAL A 988 -49.30 30.62 28.18
C VAL A 988 -47.82 30.25 28.13
N THR A 989 -47.04 30.74 29.09
CA THR A 989 -45.62 30.35 29.24
C THR A 989 -45.44 28.92 29.74
N GLY A 990 -46.48 28.31 30.33
CA GLY A 990 -46.45 26.99 30.97
C GLY A 990 -45.82 26.99 32.36
N LEU A 991 -45.31 28.15 32.82
CA LEU A 991 -44.65 28.32 34.11
C LEU A 991 -45.61 28.14 35.30
N ASP A 992 -46.93 28.08 35.06
CA ASP A 992 -47.93 27.63 36.03
C ASP A 992 -47.72 26.17 36.49
N THR A 993 -46.86 25.40 35.80
CA THR A 993 -46.35 24.11 36.26
C THR A 993 -45.60 24.24 37.60
N TRP A 994 -44.89 25.37 37.81
CA TRP A 994 -44.04 25.59 39.00
C TRP A 994 -44.47 26.80 39.85
N PHE A 995 -45.11 27.80 39.26
CA PHE A 995 -45.44 29.05 39.95
C PHE A 995 -46.95 29.24 40.08
N ALA A 996 -47.42 29.60 41.28
CA ALA A 996 -48.79 30.02 41.49
C ALA A 996 -48.99 31.49 41.04
N PRO A 997 -50.21 31.89 40.60
CA PRO A 997 -50.52 33.28 40.27
C PRO A 997 -50.61 34.13 41.55
N ALA A 998 -49.47 34.68 41.98
CA ALA A 998 -49.31 35.61 43.11
C ALA A 998 -48.71 36.94 42.63
N GLU A 999 -48.74 38.00 43.44
CA GLU A 999 -48.25 39.34 43.06
C GLU A 999 -46.78 39.36 42.60
N ASP A 1000 -45.94 38.43 43.10
CA ASP A 1000 -44.53 38.30 42.73
C ASP A 1000 -44.29 37.47 41.45
N ALA A 1001 -45.34 36.91 40.83
CA ALA A 1001 -45.14 35.93 39.78
C ALA A 1001 -44.53 36.52 38.50
N LEU A 1002 -44.71 37.82 38.23
CA LEU A 1002 -44.00 38.49 37.13
C LEU A 1002 -42.48 38.53 37.37
N GLY A 1003 -42.04 38.63 38.63
CA GLY A 1003 -40.62 38.56 38.98
C GLY A 1003 -40.04 37.16 38.82
N ARG A 1004 -40.85 36.12 39.04
CA ARG A 1004 -40.47 34.73 38.77
C ARG A 1004 -40.42 34.43 37.26
N VAL A 1005 -41.35 34.99 36.50
CA VAL A 1005 -41.31 34.97 35.03
C VAL A 1005 -40.04 35.65 34.54
N ASN A 1006 -39.70 36.83 35.06
CA ASN A 1006 -38.46 37.55 34.73
C ASN A 1006 -37.22 36.67 34.97
N ALA A 1007 -37.10 36.07 36.16
CA ALA A 1007 -35.99 35.18 36.48
C ALA A 1007 -35.92 33.99 35.50
N ALA A 1008 -37.08 33.43 35.12
CA ALA A 1008 -37.15 32.29 34.22
C ALA A 1008 -36.73 32.59 32.77
N ILE A 1009 -36.74 33.86 32.37
CA ILE A 1009 -36.30 34.33 31.04
C ILE A 1009 -34.96 35.08 31.07
N GLY A 1010 -34.17 34.93 32.15
CA GLY A 1010 -32.84 35.52 32.26
C GLY A 1010 -32.83 37.03 32.60
N LEU A 1011 -33.92 37.57 33.14
CA LEU A 1011 -33.99 38.95 33.66
C LEU A 1011 -33.90 38.97 35.18
N ASP A 1012 -33.40 40.07 35.74
CA ASP A 1012 -33.52 40.34 37.19
C ASP A 1012 -34.98 40.25 37.63
N ALA A 1013 -35.26 39.62 38.78
CA ALA A 1013 -36.62 39.47 39.29
C ALA A 1013 -37.35 40.82 39.45
N GLY A 1014 -36.60 41.88 39.79
CA GLY A 1014 -37.11 43.26 39.89
C GLY A 1014 -37.12 44.05 38.56
N ALA A 1015 -36.85 43.41 37.41
CA ALA A 1015 -36.81 44.11 36.14
C ALA A 1015 -38.16 44.79 35.83
N PRO A 1016 -38.13 46.05 35.34
CA PRO A 1016 -39.36 46.79 35.07
C PRO A 1016 -40.15 46.09 33.95
N ARG A 1017 -41.47 46.05 34.07
CA ARG A 1017 -42.39 45.38 33.12
C ARG A 1017 -42.07 45.60 31.64
N ARG A 1018 -41.67 46.82 31.27
CA ARG A 1018 -41.26 47.16 29.89
C ARG A 1018 -40.11 46.29 29.35
N ARG A 1019 -39.17 45.86 30.20
CA ARG A 1019 -38.08 44.95 29.83
C ARG A 1019 -38.59 43.52 29.67
N THR A 1020 -39.54 43.07 30.49
CA THR A 1020 -40.23 41.79 30.32
C THR A 1020 -40.96 41.74 28.98
N VAL A 1021 -41.74 42.77 28.66
CA VAL A 1021 -42.42 42.92 27.36
C VAL A 1021 -41.41 42.92 26.21
N SER A 1022 -40.34 43.71 26.33
CA SER A 1022 -39.28 43.76 25.31
C SER A 1022 -38.61 42.40 25.08
N ARG A 1023 -38.35 41.64 26.16
CA ARG A 1023 -37.72 40.32 26.08
C ARG A 1023 -38.64 39.32 25.39
N PHE A 1024 -39.93 39.26 25.72
CA PHE A 1024 -40.87 38.39 25.01
C PHE A 1024 -41.08 38.78 23.54
N ARG A 1025 -40.99 40.08 23.21
CA ARG A 1025 -41.01 40.54 21.80
C ARG A 1025 -39.77 40.08 21.03
N HIS A 1026 -38.57 40.18 21.62
CA HIS A 1026 -37.35 39.63 20.99
C HIS A 1026 -37.43 38.12 20.79
N ARG A 1027 -38.06 37.42 21.73
CA ARG A 1027 -38.38 35.98 21.64
C ARG A 1027 -39.49 35.65 20.65
N ARG A 1028 -40.04 36.63 19.91
CA ARG A 1028 -41.17 36.48 18.97
C ARG A 1028 -42.42 35.87 19.62
N GLN A 1029 -42.67 36.21 20.87
CA GLN A 1029 -43.83 35.79 21.66
C GLN A 1029 -44.71 37.03 21.96
N ASP A 1030 -45.22 37.66 20.90
CA ASP A 1030 -45.97 38.92 20.99
C ASP A 1030 -47.29 38.78 21.76
N ASP A 1031 -47.93 37.61 21.68
CA ASP A 1031 -49.14 37.29 22.44
C ASP A 1031 -48.89 37.36 23.96
N ILE A 1032 -47.78 36.79 24.42
CA ILE A 1032 -47.36 36.89 25.82
C ILE A 1032 -46.95 38.32 26.16
N ALA A 1033 -46.25 39.01 25.26
CA ALA A 1033 -45.80 40.38 25.47
C ALA A 1033 -46.98 41.36 25.64
N ASP A 1034 -48.04 41.20 24.84
CA ASP A 1034 -49.23 42.03 24.90
C ASP A 1034 -50.08 41.70 26.13
N LEU A 1035 -50.22 40.41 26.49
CA LEU A 1035 -50.82 40.00 27.75
C LEU A 1035 -50.12 40.63 28.97
N ILE A 1036 -48.79 40.74 28.94
CA ILE A 1036 -48.01 41.40 29.99
C ILE A 1036 -48.14 42.93 29.93
N ALA A 1037 -48.21 43.52 28.73
CA ALA A 1037 -48.39 44.96 28.55
C ALA A 1037 -49.74 45.45 29.09
N ASP A 1038 -50.78 44.64 28.90
CA ASP A 1038 -52.17 44.90 29.29
C ASP A 1038 -52.47 44.56 30.76
N LEU A 1039 -51.51 44.02 31.51
CA LEU A 1039 -51.62 43.91 32.96
C LEU A 1039 -51.88 45.31 33.53
N ILE A 1040 -53.06 45.54 34.10
CA ILE A 1040 -53.41 46.82 34.73
C ILE A 1040 -52.41 47.05 35.86
N THR A 1041 -51.69 48.17 35.82
CA THR A 1041 -50.85 48.61 36.93
C THR A 1041 -51.78 48.94 38.09
N ALA A 1042 -51.95 48.01 39.03
CA ALA A 1042 -52.40 48.38 40.37
C ALA A 1042 -51.27 49.25 40.96
N LEU A 1043 -51.61 50.51 41.26
CA LEU A 1043 -50.80 51.40 42.08
C LEU A 1043 -50.52 50.77 43.45
#